data_AF-A0A8K0JV62-F1
#
_entry.id   AF-A0A8K0JV62-F1
#
_cell.length_a   1.000
_cell.length_b   1.000
_cell.length_c   1.000
_cell.angle_alpha   90.00
_cell.angle_beta   90.00
_cell.angle_gamma   90.00
#
_symmetry.space_group_name_H-M   'P 1'
#
loop_
_entity.id
_entity.type
_entity.pdbx_description
1 polymer ?
#
loop_
_entity_poly.entity_id
_entity_poly.type
_entity_poly.pdbx_seq_one_letter_code
_entity_poly.pdbx_strand_id
1 'polypeptide(L)'
;MFSRFRICYLLLKSSFTTLQEAEIVPYYRKECISNSRILFMPAINMVEENLLVPPKEVRGMKVFDRSLFSKTVIIPWLAIPVNLMVKCLKRYFLKLENLKPMQDLTEADEEILKEITMPSDNEEKRLFKKVYLNPAIVENYGDIDANDRAVLEKLGVTSKNFNRGTVALTYDNWRADELIKAVLPVEKGNLTSYSKIGHIVHVNLKEHLLDYKAIIGKILLDKVSGARTVVNKVDAIDNTYRNFQMELLAGEYDMKAQVRENRCVFEFDFSAVYWNPRLCTEHERILAFLSPSDVLFDVFAGVGPFSIPAARHRKCSMVYANDLNPESYRWLVRNASLNKVTSNNFKAFNKDGWKFIEEDVARALQERWEDTGKVVDGDDRSSKMHVAMNLPGRATEFLGAFSGLLSEKKDLKHIADSDPLTIHVYCFVPDENSHVEAVSMVESNIGAKLESKDVAFVRKVSPTKEMLRVTFKLPTEVLFSNVRKELPEPPPKRICLDNTGEEPGCYHLLNVKNTLVDILIGKMGKQKTKQQKMKQQLKQMKSNKIPGVFKVAGARSLKARAKAKAVAGELKKLNETVRSQVAEVDEQLSLLQEQLFQSSDNNKVDDKLSEENSQESEKLTKVPPKVLKESETTETMDKLDDMQLS
;
A
#
# COMPACT_ATOMS: atom_id res chain seq x y z
N MET A 1 17.40 -34.52 -3.58
CA MET A 1 16.43 -34.76 -2.48
C MET A 1 15.03 -34.27 -2.90
N PHE A 2 14.51 -34.76 -4.04
CA PHE A 2 13.23 -34.34 -4.64
C PHE A 2 12.56 -35.48 -5.45
N SER A 3 12.66 -36.73 -4.98
CA SER A 3 12.03 -37.89 -5.65
C SER A 3 11.04 -38.68 -4.79
N ARG A 4 10.74 -38.24 -3.55
CA ARG A 4 9.86 -38.99 -2.63
C ARG A 4 8.44 -38.44 -2.46
N PHE A 5 8.08 -37.33 -3.09
CA PHE A 5 6.72 -36.76 -2.98
C PHE A 5 5.74 -37.20 -4.09
N ARG A 6 6.21 -37.91 -5.12
CA ARG A 6 5.37 -38.30 -6.28
C ARG A 6 4.70 -39.67 -6.12
N ILE A 7 5.06 -40.44 -5.08
CA ILE A 7 4.56 -41.82 -4.87
C ILE A 7 3.36 -41.88 -3.91
N CYS A 8 3.17 -40.90 -3.03
CA CYS A 8 2.00 -40.89 -2.12
C CYS A 8 0.70 -40.37 -2.78
N TYR A 9 0.77 -39.69 -3.93
CA TYR A 9 -0.42 -39.15 -4.61
C TYR A 9 -1.09 -40.14 -5.58
N LEU A 10 -0.41 -41.21 -5.96
CA LEU A 10 -0.93 -42.22 -6.92
C LEU A 10 -1.50 -43.48 -6.25
N LEU A 11 -1.32 -43.66 -4.93
CA LEU A 11 -1.83 -44.83 -4.19
C LEU A 11 -3.20 -44.60 -3.51
N LEU A 12 -3.78 -43.42 -3.63
CA LEU A 12 -5.08 -43.08 -3.04
C LEU A 12 -6.25 -43.07 -4.06
N LYS A 13 -6.04 -43.59 -5.28
CA LYS A 13 -7.03 -43.52 -6.37
C LYS A 13 -7.58 -44.86 -6.85
N SER A 14 -7.34 -45.97 -6.15
CA SER A 14 -7.74 -47.32 -6.62
C SER A 14 -8.64 -48.11 -5.66
N SER A 15 -9.46 -47.47 -4.83
CA SER A 15 -10.46 -48.21 -4.05
C SER A 15 -11.72 -47.37 -3.85
N PHE A 16 -12.86 -48.00 -4.09
CA PHE A 16 -14.25 -47.52 -3.92
C PHE A 16 -14.91 -46.90 -5.15
N THR A 17 -15.36 -47.79 -6.05
CA THR A 17 -16.65 -47.66 -6.74
C THR A 17 -17.74 -48.39 -5.95
N THR A 18 -18.98 -47.90 -6.10
CA THR A 18 -20.30 -48.42 -5.68
C THR A 18 -20.66 -48.38 -4.19
N LEU A 19 -21.49 -47.39 -3.82
CA LEU A 19 -22.78 -47.60 -3.12
C LEU A 19 -23.65 -46.32 -3.22
N GLN A 20 -24.95 -46.55 -3.37
CA GLN A 20 -26.03 -45.63 -3.73
C GLN A 20 -26.38 -44.57 -2.67
N GLU A 21 -27.05 -43.53 -3.18
CA GLU A 21 -27.91 -42.52 -2.55
C GLU A 21 -28.40 -42.80 -1.11
N ALA A 22 -28.02 -41.94 -0.18
CA ALA A 22 -28.89 -41.37 0.86
C ALA A 22 -28.11 -40.34 1.72
N GLU A 23 -28.79 -39.24 2.03
CA GLU A 23 -28.49 -38.24 3.07
C GLU A 23 -27.40 -37.18 2.83
N ILE A 24 -27.93 -35.98 2.59
CA ILE A 24 -27.30 -34.67 2.51
C ILE A 24 -27.07 -34.12 3.93
N VAL A 25 -25.82 -33.94 4.37
CA VAL A 25 -25.37 -32.90 5.35
C VAL A 25 -23.86 -32.64 5.14
N PRO A 26 -23.37 -31.37 5.07
CA PRO A 26 -22.03 -31.05 4.59
C PRO A 26 -20.94 -31.16 5.67
N TYR A 27 -19.93 -31.98 5.39
CA TYR A 27 -18.68 -32.05 6.15
C TYR A 27 -17.60 -31.27 5.40
N TYR A 28 -17.33 -30.02 5.78
CA TYR A 28 -16.03 -29.33 5.72
C TYR A 28 -16.16 -27.91 6.31
N ARG A 29 -16.04 -27.80 7.65
CA ARG A 29 -15.65 -26.57 8.34
C ARG A 29 -14.60 -26.97 9.39
N LYS A 30 -13.32 -26.92 9.02
CA LYS A 30 -12.21 -27.10 9.96
C LYS A 30 -11.89 -25.75 10.61
N GLU A 31 -11.91 -25.77 11.94
CA GLU A 31 -11.07 -24.97 12.83
C GLU A 31 -11.16 -23.44 12.72
N CYS A 32 -12.27 -22.92 13.23
CA CYS A 32 -12.32 -21.72 14.06
C CYS A 32 -13.48 -21.92 15.04
N ILE A 33 -13.31 -21.51 16.30
CA ILE A 33 -14.20 -21.74 17.46
C ILE A 33 -13.77 -22.94 18.34
N SER A 34 -12.72 -22.70 19.13
CA SER A 34 -12.67 -23.16 20.52
C SER A 34 -11.83 -22.19 21.34
N ASN A 35 -12.52 -21.28 22.05
CA ASN A 35 -12.27 -20.95 23.46
C ASN A 35 -12.88 -19.58 23.80
N SER A 36 -14.21 -19.56 23.85
CA SER A 36 -14.97 -18.64 24.69
C SER A 36 -15.83 -19.49 25.62
N ARG A 37 -15.25 -19.91 26.75
CA ARG A 37 -16.02 -20.28 27.94
C ARG A 37 -15.77 -19.22 28.99
N ILE A 38 -16.77 -18.36 29.14
CA ILE A 38 -16.97 -17.53 30.32
C ILE A 38 -17.26 -18.51 31.46
N LEU A 39 -16.34 -18.60 32.42
CA LEU A 39 -16.58 -19.21 33.72
C LEU A 39 -16.48 -18.08 34.74
N PHE A 40 -17.63 -17.68 35.27
CA PHE A 40 -17.74 -16.87 36.47
C PHE A 40 -17.29 -17.74 37.66
N MET A 41 -16.28 -17.30 38.43
CA MET A 41 -16.02 -17.66 39.83
C MET A 41 -14.94 -16.71 40.43
N PRO A 42 -14.85 -16.59 41.76
CA PRO A 42 -14.83 -15.30 42.46
C PRO A 42 -13.44 -14.65 42.60
N ALA A 43 -13.46 -13.34 42.84
CA ALA A 43 -12.29 -12.51 43.11
C ALA A 43 -11.52 -13.00 44.35
N ILE A 44 -10.34 -13.59 44.13
CA ILE A 44 -9.26 -13.70 45.12
C ILE A 44 -7.92 -13.49 44.39
N ASN A 45 -7.39 -12.27 44.55
CA ASN A 45 -6.00 -11.82 44.62
C ASN A 45 -4.85 -12.46 43.80
N MET A 46 -4.15 -11.52 43.15
CA MET A 46 -2.74 -11.50 42.71
C MET A 46 -2.44 -12.11 41.33
N VAL A 47 -2.21 -11.22 40.36
CA VAL A 47 -1.73 -11.50 39.01
C VAL A 47 -0.38 -12.21 39.09
N GLU A 48 -0.30 -13.46 38.63
CA GLU A 48 0.97 -14.11 38.30
C GLU A 48 1.68 -13.25 37.23
N GLU A 49 2.78 -12.61 37.61
CA GLU A 49 3.58 -11.82 36.69
C GLU A 49 4.18 -12.74 35.62
N ASN A 50 3.68 -12.66 34.38
CA ASN A 50 4.28 -13.36 33.25
C ASN A 50 5.79 -13.05 33.21
N LEU A 51 6.62 -14.08 33.36
CA LEU A 51 8.07 -13.93 33.47
C LEU A 51 8.67 -13.26 32.22
N LEU A 52 8.18 -13.64 31.03
CA LEU A 52 8.65 -13.22 29.72
C LEU A 52 7.79 -12.11 29.08
N VAL A 53 7.46 -11.06 29.84
CA VAL A 53 6.92 -9.81 29.27
C VAL A 53 7.78 -8.61 29.69
N PRO A 54 7.78 -7.52 28.88
CA PRO A 54 8.48 -6.30 29.25
C PRO A 54 8.03 -5.74 30.61
N PRO A 55 8.87 -4.94 31.29
CA PRO A 55 8.56 -4.32 32.58
C PRO A 55 7.23 -3.54 32.56
N LYS A 56 6.44 -3.62 33.63
CA LYS A 56 5.13 -2.94 33.73
C LYS A 56 5.27 -1.42 33.88
N GLU A 57 6.45 -0.97 34.31
CA GLU A 57 6.83 0.42 34.56
C GLU A 57 6.84 1.26 33.28
N VAL A 58 6.98 0.62 32.10
CA VAL A 58 6.91 1.31 30.80
C VAL A 58 5.48 1.65 30.37
N ARG A 59 4.47 1.18 31.11
CA ARG A 59 3.05 1.38 30.80
C ARG A 59 2.70 2.87 30.85
N GLY A 60 2.03 3.34 29.81
CA GLY A 60 1.60 4.73 29.69
C GLY A 60 2.71 5.74 29.38
N MET A 61 3.95 5.28 29.17
CA MET A 61 5.10 6.12 28.85
C MET A 61 4.81 7.12 27.73
N LYS A 62 5.20 8.38 27.93
CA LYS A 62 5.04 9.47 26.95
C LYS A 62 6.36 9.91 26.30
N VAL A 63 7.48 9.67 26.98
CA VAL A 63 8.82 9.94 26.47
C VAL A 63 9.55 8.61 26.32
N PHE A 64 9.99 8.28 25.11
CA PHE A 64 10.60 6.99 24.83
C PHE A 64 11.98 6.84 25.48
N ASP A 65 12.12 5.86 26.36
CA ASP A 65 13.40 5.47 26.96
C ASP A 65 13.61 3.95 26.83
N ARG A 66 14.67 3.56 26.12
CA ARG A 66 15.01 2.15 25.88
C ARG A 66 15.50 1.44 27.15
N SER A 67 16.12 2.16 28.08
CA SER A 67 16.72 1.57 29.29
C SER A 67 15.66 0.96 30.22
N LEU A 68 14.45 1.52 30.21
CA LEU A 68 13.32 1.09 31.03
C LEU A 68 12.72 -0.26 30.61
N PHE A 69 13.14 -0.83 29.47
CA PHE A 69 12.74 -2.17 29.03
C PHE A 69 13.64 -3.28 29.56
N SER A 70 14.63 -2.94 30.39
CA SER A 70 15.53 -3.92 30.99
C SER A 70 14.85 -4.70 32.12
N LYS A 71 14.97 -6.02 32.09
CA LYS A 71 14.39 -6.94 33.09
C LYS A 71 15.34 -8.10 33.34
N THR A 72 15.65 -8.36 34.59
CA THR A 72 16.41 -9.55 34.98
C THR A 72 15.45 -10.68 35.34
N VAL A 73 15.61 -11.84 34.72
CA VAL A 73 14.74 -13.02 34.89
C VAL A 73 15.56 -14.27 35.18
N ILE A 74 14.96 -15.21 35.92
CA ILE A 74 15.58 -16.51 36.20
C ILE A 74 15.00 -17.52 35.22
N ILE A 75 15.85 -18.11 34.38
CA ILE A 75 15.46 -19.01 33.29
C ILE A 75 16.03 -20.41 33.53
N PRO A 76 15.23 -21.47 33.32
CA PRO A 76 15.72 -22.85 33.35
C PRO A 76 16.65 -23.11 32.17
N TRP A 77 17.74 -23.82 32.41
CA TRP A 77 18.71 -24.19 31.38
C TRP A 77 19.27 -25.59 31.62
N LEU A 78 19.79 -26.19 30.56
CA LEU A 78 20.35 -27.55 30.57
C LEU A 78 21.76 -27.53 29.99
N ALA A 79 22.69 -28.22 30.64
CA ALA A 79 24.01 -28.52 30.06
C ALA A 79 23.90 -29.73 29.13
N ILE A 80 24.29 -29.59 27.86
CA ILE A 80 24.19 -30.66 26.85
C ILE A 80 25.49 -30.82 26.04
N PRO A 81 25.87 -32.04 25.63
CA PRO A 81 27.02 -32.25 24.75
C PRO A 81 26.84 -31.70 23.30
N VAL A 82 27.91 -31.17 22.70
CA VAL A 82 27.98 -30.43 21.42
C VAL A 82 27.87 -31.34 20.19
N ASN A 83 28.37 -32.56 20.29
CA ASN A 83 28.33 -33.57 19.22
C ASN A 83 26.93 -34.14 18.97
N LEU A 84 25.92 -33.68 19.71
CA LEU A 84 24.57 -34.21 19.66
C LEU A 84 23.68 -33.35 18.75
N MET A 85 23.11 -33.99 17.74
CA MET A 85 22.04 -33.42 16.95
C MET A 85 20.78 -33.22 17.82
N VAL A 86 20.69 -32.08 18.49
CA VAL A 86 19.63 -31.71 19.44
C VAL A 86 18.29 -31.41 18.75
N LYS A 87 17.82 -32.28 17.85
CA LYS A 87 16.51 -32.10 17.19
C LYS A 87 15.36 -32.21 18.19
N CYS A 88 15.48 -33.08 19.19
CA CYS A 88 14.47 -33.28 20.23
C CYS A 88 14.24 -32.03 21.08
N LEU A 89 15.30 -31.33 21.53
CA LEU A 89 15.14 -30.18 22.43
C LEU A 89 14.75 -28.86 21.75
N LYS A 90 14.81 -28.75 20.42
CA LYS A 90 14.47 -27.50 19.72
C LYS A 90 13.07 -26.98 20.02
N ARG A 91 12.15 -27.86 20.44
CA ARG A 91 10.79 -27.50 20.85
C ARG A 91 10.75 -26.79 22.22
N TYR A 92 11.73 -27.06 23.09
CA TYR A 92 11.84 -26.51 24.44
C TYR A 92 12.70 -25.27 24.52
N PHE A 93 13.45 -24.90 23.47
CA PHE A 93 14.34 -23.75 23.50
C PHE A 93 13.60 -22.45 23.81
N LEU A 94 14.21 -21.62 24.66
CA LEU A 94 13.79 -20.23 24.82
C LEU A 94 14.11 -19.46 23.53
N LYS A 95 13.06 -18.98 22.85
CA LYS A 95 13.19 -18.22 21.60
C LYS A 95 12.83 -16.76 21.88
N LEU A 96 13.86 -15.92 22.02
CA LEU A 96 13.73 -14.46 22.14
C LEU A 96 14.57 -13.79 21.06
N GLU A 97 14.24 -12.53 20.72
CA GLU A 97 15.07 -11.75 19.79
C GLU A 97 16.48 -11.56 20.37
N ASN A 98 17.50 -11.63 19.53
CA ASN A 98 18.91 -11.40 19.90
C ASN A 98 19.44 -12.23 21.09
N LEU A 99 18.74 -13.28 21.53
CA LEU A 99 19.21 -14.24 22.51
C LEU A 99 19.58 -15.53 21.80
N LYS A 100 20.86 -15.92 21.86
CA LYS A 100 21.28 -17.25 21.41
C LYS A 100 20.76 -18.27 22.42
N PRO A 101 19.87 -19.21 22.04
CA PRO A 101 19.32 -20.18 22.99
C PRO A 101 20.38 -21.16 23.50
N MET A 102 21.40 -21.41 22.69
CA MET A 102 22.55 -22.23 23.02
C MET A 102 23.80 -21.36 23.13
N GLN A 103 24.50 -21.46 24.25
CA GLN A 103 25.68 -20.68 24.61
C GLN A 103 26.76 -21.58 25.18
N ASP A 104 27.99 -21.08 25.23
CA ASP A 104 29.06 -21.77 25.94
C ASP A 104 28.83 -21.63 27.45
N LEU A 105 29.30 -22.63 28.22
CA LEU A 105 29.22 -22.57 29.68
C LEU A 105 30.16 -21.47 30.19
N THR A 106 29.71 -20.71 31.18
CA THR A 106 30.55 -19.76 31.91
C THR A 106 31.29 -20.44 33.06
N GLU A 107 32.33 -19.81 33.61
CA GLU A 107 33.05 -20.34 34.78
C GLU A 107 32.10 -20.63 35.97
N ALA A 108 31.10 -19.76 36.17
CA ALA A 108 30.06 -19.97 37.19
C ALA A 108 29.14 -21.16 36.87
N ASP A 109 28.79 -21.38 35.60
CA ASP A 109 28.02 -22.55 35.20
C ASP A 109 28.84 -23.84 35.39
N GLU A 110 30.14 -23.80 35.11
CA GLU A 110 31.04 -24.93 35.34
C GLU A 110 31.16 -25.26 36.82
N GLU A 111 31.24 -24.26 37.71
CA GLU A 111 31.22 -24.48 39.17
C GLU A 111 29.96 -25.18 39.65
N ILE A 112 28.79 -24.77 39.14
CA ILE A 112 27.51 -25.43 39.44
C ILE A 112 27.53 -26.91 38.99
N LEU A 113 28.25 -27.22 37.91
CA LEU A 113 28.29 -28.57 37.32
C LEU A 113 29.45 -29.45 37.84
N LYS A 114 30.46 -28.86 38.52
CA LYS A 114 31.66 -29.56 39.06
C LYS A 114 31.31 -30.66 40.06
N GLU A 115 30.21 -30.53 40.79
CA GLU A 115 29.83 -31.50 41.83
C GLU A 115 29.04 -32.70 41.32
N ILE A 116 28.55 -32.69 40.06
CA ILE A 116 27.43 -33.58 39.73
C ILE A 116 27.58 -34.35 38.41
N THR A 117 28.25 -33.86 37.36
CA THR A 117 28.24 -34.58 36.05
C THR A 117 29.31 -34.15 35.01
N MET A 118 30.37 -33.42 35.37
CA MET A 118 31.37 -33.02 34.38
C MET A 118 32.53 -34.01 34.27
N PRO A 119 33.02 -34.32 33.06
CA PRO A 119 34.23 -35.12 32.90
C PRO A 119 35.44 -34.41 33.54
N SER A 120 36.35 -35.20 34.10
CA SER A 120 37.55 -34.70 34.78
C SER A 120 38.53 -33.99 33.83
N ASP A 121 38.45 -34.24 32.53
CA ASP A 121 39.35 -33.66 31.52
C ASP A 121 38.81 -32.32 30.95
N ASN A 122 39.69 -31.33 30.81
CA ASN A 122 39.35 -30.01 30.28
C ASN A 122 38.98 -30.03 28.78
N GLU A 123 39.47 -31.02 28.01
CA GLU A 123 39.07 -31.18 26.61
C GLU A 123 37.60 -31.64 26.47
N GLU A 124 37.13 -32.52 27.36
CA GLU A 124 35.75 -33.02 27.32
C GLU A 124 34.73 -32.02 27.88
N LYS A 125 35.12 -31.10 28.77
CA LYS A 125 34.26 -29.99 29.24
C LYS A 125 33.89 -29.03 28.12
N ARG A 126 34.81 -28.78 27.18
CA ARG A 126 34.56 -27.97 25.96
C ARG A 126 33.53 -28.60 25.02
N LEU A 127 33.15 -29.85 25.27
CA LEU A 127 32.08 -30.53 24.55
C LEU A 127 30.70 -30.25 25.13
N PHE A 128 30.51 -29.44 26.18
CA PHE A 128 29.19 -29.08 26.69
C PHE A 128 28.78 -27.65 26.38
N LYS A 129 27.48 -27.43 26.16
CA LYS A 129 26.86 -26.12 25.96
C LYS A 129 25.66 -25.94 26.87
N LYS A 130 25.44 -24.70 27.26
CA LYS A 130 24.27 -24.23 28.00
C LYS A 130 23.12 -23.99 27.03
N VAL A 131 21.96 -24.58 27.31
CA VAL A 131 20.74 -24.35 26.53
C VAL A 131 19.65 -23.80 27.43
N TYR A 132 19.21 -22.57 27.14
CA TYR A 132 18.06 -21.97 27.81
C TYR A 132 16.75 -22.60 27.33
N LEU A 133 15.91 -22.98 28.28
CA LEU A 133 14.62 -23.60 28.06
C LEU A 133 13.50 -22.58 28.29
N ASN A 134 12.39 -22.73 27.56
CA ASN A 134 11.23 -21.88 27.71
C ASN A 134 10.53 -22.21 29.05
N PRO A 135 10.49 -21.27 30.02
CA PRO A 135 9.88 -21.50 31.33
C PRO A 135 8.37 -21.77 31.27
N ALA A 136 7.69 -21.36 30.19
CA ALA A 136 6.27 -21.68 30.00
C ALA A 136 6.04 -23.14 29.55
N ILE A 137 7.09 -23.86 29.16
CA ILE A 137 7.02 -25.25 28.72
C ILE A 137 7.75 -26.17 29.69
N VAL A 138 8.91 -25.74 30.20
CA VAL A 138 9.76 -26.51 31.11
C VAL A 138 10.09 -25.64 32.30
N GLU A 139 9.44 -25.91 33.42
CA GLU A 139 9.76 -25.30 34.70
C GLU A 139 10.76 -26.17 35.48
N ASN A 140 10.63 -27.48 35.34
CA ASN A 140 11.43 -28.52 35.98
C ASN A 140 11.85 -29.58 34.96
N TYR A 141 12.91 -30.36 35.24
CA TYR A 141 13.38 -31.41 34.32
C TYR A 141 12.29 -32.42 33.93
N GLY A 142 11.33 -32.69 34.83
CA GLY A 142 10.22 -33.62 34.60
C GLY A 142 9.25 -33.19 33.50
N ASP A 143 9.19 -31.91 33.15
CA ASP A 143 8.28 -31.35 32.14
C ASP A 143 8.74 -31.67 30.70
N ILE A 144 9.98 -32.14 30.54
CA ILE A 144 10.48 -32.68 29.28
C ILE A 144 9.78 -34.02 29.03
N ASP A 145 9.31 -34.24 27.78
CA ASP A 145 8.60 -35.45 27.38
C ASP A 145 9.40 -36.72 27.73
N ALA A 146 8.72 -37.79 28.15
CA ALA A 146 9.38 -39.02 28.59
C ALA A 146 10.27 -39.63 27.50
N ASN A 147 9.87 -39.55 26.21
CA ASN A 147 10.72 -40.04 25.12
C ASN A 147 11.95 -39.17 24.93
N ASP A 148 11.79 -37.84 24.99
CA ASP A 148 12.89 -36.89 24.87
C ASP A 148 13.86 -37.05 26.06
N ARG A 149 13.35 -37.28 27.29
CA ARG A 149 14.17 -37.62 28.47
C ARG A 149 14.92 -38.94 28.32
N ALA A 150 14.29 -40.00 27.80
CA ALA A 150 14.98 -41.26 27.56
C ALA A 150 16.11 -41.11 26.52
N VAL A 151 15.97 -40.20 25.56
CA VAL A 151 17.06 -39.84 24.65
C VAL A 151 18.16 -39.07 25.40
N LEU A 152 17.82 -38.09 26.24
CA LEU A 152 18.80 -37.34 27.04
C LEU A 152 19.60 -38.23 28.00
N GLU A 153 18.93 -39.19 28.65
CA GLU A 153 19.56 -40.12 29.59
C GLU A 153 20.58 -41.03 28.92
N LYS A 154 20.27 -41.54 27.72
CA LYS A 154 21.22 -42.29 26.87
C LYS A 154 22.46 -41.47 26.52
N LEU A 155 22.39 -40.16 26.66
CA LEU A 155 23.43 -39.19 26.33
C LEU A 155 24.09 -38.59 27.57
N GLY A 156 23.84 -39.16 28.75
CA GLY A 156 24.43 -38.70 30.02
C GLY A 156 23.84 -37.41 30.56
N VAL A 157 22.72 -36.93 30.00
CA VAL A 157 22.01 -35.74 30.46
C VAL A 157 20.83 -36.19 31.34
N THR A 158 20.86 -35.79 32.61
CA THR A 158 19.86 -36.16 33.62
C THR A 158 19.32 -34.92 34.33
N SER A 159 18.44 -35.09 35.33
CA SER A 159 17.94 -33.98 36.16
C SER A 159 19.04 -33.17 36.83
N LYS A 160 20.22 -33.76 37.02
CA LYS A 160 21.42 -33.13 37.57
C LYS A 160 22.03 -32.05 36.66
N ASN A 161 21.80 -32.14 35.36
CA ASN A 161 22.28 -31.17 34.38
C ASN A 161 21.32 -29.98 34.22
N PHE A 162 20.14 -30.05 34.85
CA PHE A 162 19.12 -29.02 34.81
C PHE A 162 19.35 -28.00 35.92
N ASN A 163 19.45 -26.73 35.53
CA ASN A 163 19.78 -25.64 36.43
C ASN A 163 18.92 -24.41 36.10
N ARG A 164 19.03 -23.39 36.95
CA ARG A 164 18.42 -22.08 36.71
C ARG A 164 19.52 -21.03 36.69
N GLY A 165 19.33 -20.02 35.86
CA GLY A 165 20.34 -18.99 35.65
C GLY A 165 19.69 -17.65 35.42
N THR A 166 20.39 -16.61 35.84
CA THR A 166 19.94 -15.22 35.67
C THR A 166 20.24 -14.77 34.25
N VAL A 167 19.23 -14.22 33.58
CA VAL A 167 19.32 -13.64 32.23
C VAL A 167 18.85 -12.19 32.30
N ALA A 168 19.71 -11.27 31.85
CA ALA A 168 19.34 -9.87 31.66
C ALA A 168 18.70 -9.70 30.28
N LEU A 169 17.39 -9.45 30.25
CA LEU A 169 16.65 -9.07 29.05
C LEU A 169 16.67 -7.55 28.91
N THR A 170 16.83 -7.07 27.69
CA THR A 170 16.86 -5.65 27.35
C THR A 170 15.85 -5.34 26.25
N TYR A 171 15.76 -4.06 25.84
CA TYR A 171 14.96 -3.64 24.68
C TYR A 171 15.15 -4.56 23.46
N ASP A 172 16.38 -5.02 23.21
CA ASP A 172 16.74 -5.81 22.03
C ASP A 172 16.20 -7.24 22.05
N ASN A 173 15.71 -7.71 23.21
CA ASN A 173 15.16 -9.07 23.35
C ASN A 173 13.65 -9.17 23.11
N TRP A 174 12.96 -8.03 23.11
CA TRP A 174 11.52 -7.94 22.94
C TRP A 174 11.14 -7.64 21.50
N ARG A 175 10.05 -8.25 21.03
CA ARG A 175 9.47 -7.96 19.72
C ARG A 175 8.74 -6.63 19.72
N ALA A 176 8.55 -6.04 18.53
CA ALA A 176 7.83 -4.79 18.36
C ALA A 176 6.42 -4.81 18.98
N ASP A 177 5.66 -5.90 18.78
CA ASP A 177 4.30 -6.05 19.30
C ASP A 177 4.24 -6.17 20.81
N GLU A 178 5.23 -6.82 21.44
CA GLU A 178 5.37 -6.91 22.90
C GLU A 178 5.67 -5.55 23.51
N LEU A 179 6.58 -4.79 22.89
CA LEU A 179 6.95 -3.44 23.33
C LEU A 179 5.77 -2.48 23.21
N ILE A 180 5.06 -2.47 22.08
CA ILE A 180 3.89 -1.62 21.88
C ILE A 180 2.80 -1.97 22.90
N LYS A 181 2.50 -3.26 23.09
CA LYS A 181 1.51 -3.73 24.07
C LYS A 181 1.90 -3.37 25.51
N ALA A 182 3.19 -3.34 25.84
CA ALA A 182 3.67 -2.97 27.16
C ALA A 182 3.53 -1.45 27.42
N VAL A 183 3.79 -0.62 26.40
CA VAL A 183 3.68 0.85 26.51
C VAL A 183 2.24 1.33 26.54
N LEU A 184 1.34 0.75 25.74
CA LEU A 184 -0.03 1.24 25.63
C LEU A 184 -0.84 0.98 26.92
N PRO A 185 -1.62 1.93 27.43
CA PRO A 185 -2.55 1.68 28.54
C PRO A 185 -3.53 0.54 28.23
N VAL A 186 -3.93 -0.23 29.24
CA VAL A 186 -4.75 -1.45 29.05
C VAL A 186 -6.10 -1.12 28.40
N GLU A 187 -6.69 0.00 28.82
CA GLU A 187 -7.94 0.55 28.33
C GLU A 187 -7.89 1.05 26.88
N LYS A 188 -6.70 1.41 26.38
CA LYS A 188 -6.51 1.89 25.00
C LYS A 188 -6.32 0.74 23.99
N GLY A 189 -6.28 -0.51 24.45
CA GLY A 189 -6.14 -1.67 23.57
C GLY A 189 -4.79 -1.76 22.88
N ASN A 190 -4.73 -2.53 21.77
CA ASN A 190 -3.50 -2.80 21.03
C ASN A 190 -3.54 -2.21 19.61
N LEU A 191 -2.35 -2.05 19.02
CA LEU A 191 -2.20 -1.79 17.60
C LEU A 191 -2.77 -2.96 16.78
N THR A 192 -3.65 -2.68 15.83
CA THR A 192 -4.35 -3.69 15.02
C THR A 192 -3.40 -4.49 14.12
N SER A 193 -2.50 -3.82 13.40
CA SER A 193 -1.40 -4.40 12.60
C SER A 193 -0.64 -3.28 11.85
N TYR A 194 0.52 -3.60 11.29
CA TYR A 194 1.24 -2.77 10.32
C TYR A 194 1.45 -3.54 9.01
N SER A 195 1.81 -2.85 7.93
CA SER A 195 2.32 -3.50 6.71
C SER A 195 3.65 -2.90 6.31
N LYS A 196 4.55 -3.74 5.80
CA LYS A 196 5.86 -3.34 5.30
C LYS A 196 5.87 -3.36 3.78
N ILE A 197 6.29 -2.24 3.18
CA ILE A 197 6.45 -2.02 1.74
C ILE A 197 7.90 -1.59 1.51
N GLY A 198 8.76 -2.56 1.20
CA GLY A 198 10.19 -2.31 1.06
C GLY A 198 10.78 -1.86 2.39
N HIS A 199 11.26 -0.62 2.46
CA HIS A 199 11.78 -0.02 3.68
C HIS A 199 10.73 0.80 4.45
N ILE A 200 9.51 0.92 3.92
CA ILE A 200 8.43 1.72 4.49
C ILE A 200 7.55 0.82 5.35
N VAL A 201 7.26 1.24 6.58
CA VAL A 201 6.27 0.62 7.46
C VAL A 201 5.07 1.54 7.55
N HIS A 202 3.91 1.08 7.11
CA HIS A 202 2.67 1.83 7.28
C HIS A 202 1.81 1.23 8.40
N VAL A 203 1.19 2.11 9.19
CA VAL A 203 0.18 1.80 10.21
C VAL A 203 -1.12 2.55 9.93
N ASN A 204 -2.20 2.10 10.58
CA ASN A 204 -3.49 2.79 10.61
C ASN A 204 -3.85 2.99 12.09
N LEU A 205 -3.38 4.09 12.66
CA LEU A 205 -3.61 4.42 14.06
C LEU A 205 -5.05 4.91 14.25
N LYS A 206 -5.74 4.35 15.24
CA LYS A 206 -7.03 4.86 15.71
C LYS A 206 -6.81 6.07 16.61
N GLU A 207 -7.84 6.91 16.74
CA GLU A 207 -7.79 8.17 17.52
C GLU A 207 -7.21 7.99 18.93
N HIS A 208 -7.65 6.97 19.67
CA HIS A 208 -7.16 6.70 21.03
C HIS A 208 -5.65 6.37 21.11
N LEU A 209 -5.01 5.95 20.00
CA LEU A 209 -3.58 5.65 19.93
C LEU A 209 -2.73 6.84 19.46
N LEU A 210 -3.34 7.96 19.03
CA LEU A 210 -2.60 9.09 18.46
C LEU A 210 -1.59 9.71 19.45
N ASP A 211 -1.89 9.71 20.75
CA ASP A 211 -0.95 10.17 21.80
C ASP A 211 0.36 9.37 21.84
N TYR A 212 0.36 8.16 21.29
CA TYR A 212 1.50 7.23 21.31
C TYR A 212 2.17 7.11 19.93
N LYS A 213 1.72 7.88 18.93
CA LYS A 213 2.17 7.75 17.53
C LYS A 213 3.70 7.85 17.37
N ALA A 214 4.35 8.74 18.12
CA ALA A 214 5.81 8.91 18.08
C ALA A 214 6.54 7.68 18.66
N ILE A 215 6.06 7.13 19.77
CA ILE A 215 6.65 5.94 20.41
C ILE A 215 6.44 4.71 19.54
N ILE A 216 5.23 4.52 19.01
CA ILE A 216 4.90 3.45 18.07
C ILE A 216 5.81 3.55 16.84
N GLY A 217 5.94 4.76 16.27
CA GLY A 217 6.83 5.04 15.15
C GLY A 217 8.27 4.62 15.44
N LYS A 218 8.79 5.01 16.60
CA LYS A 218 10.16 4.68 17.01
C LYS A 218 10.39 3.19 17.22
N ILE A 219 9.47 2.50 17.90
CA ILE A 219 9.56 1.05 18.11
C ILE A 219 9.54 0.31 16.78
N LEU A 220 8.64 0.68 15.87
CA LEU A 220 8.56 0.04 14.55
C LEU A 220 9.80 0.31 13.71
N LEU A 221 10.35 1.52 13.74
CA LEU A 221 11.60 1.86 13.04
C LEU A 221 12.77 1.02 13.55
N ASP A 222 12.88 0.87 14.87
CA ASP A 222 13.99 0.15 15.52
C ASP A 222 13.88 -1.38 15.34
N LYS A 223 12.66 -1.93 15.36
CA LYS A 223 12.42 -3.38 15.41
C LYS A 223 12.06 -4.03 14.09
N VAL A 224 11.44 -3.30 13.16
CA VAL A 224 11.12 -3.86 11.85
C VAL A 224 12.37 -3.84 10.99
N SER A 225 12.97 -5.02 10.79
CA SER A 225 14.20 -5.18 10.01
C SER A 225 14.12 -4.44 8.65
N GLY A 226 15.10 -3.60 8.35
CA GLY A 226 15.18 -2.85 7.08
C GLY A 226 14.19 -1.69 6.95
N ALA A 227 13.45 -1.33 8.00
CA ALA A 227 12.65 -0.12 8.01
C ALA A 227 13.54 1.13 8.05
N ARG A 228 13.18 2.14 7.27
CA ARG A 228 13.76 3.50 7.36
C ARG A 228 12.71 4.60 7.48
N THR A 229 11.48 4.30 7.06
CA THR A 229 10.35 5.23 7.02
C THR A 229 9.18 4.57 7.73
N VAL A 230 8.63 5.20 8.78
CA VAL A 230 7.39 4.74 9.42
C VAL A 230 6.33 5.83 9.29
N VAL A 231 5.18 5.46 8.75
CA VAL A 231 4.12 6.38 8.37
C VAL A 231 2.75 5.91 8.86
N ASN A 232 1.90 6.85 9.21
CA ASN A 232 0.49 6.61 9.52
C ASN A 232 -0.36 7.02 8.33
N LYS A 233 -1.32 6.17 7.97
CA LYS A 233 -2.36 6.52 7.01
C LYS A 233 -3.34 7.50 7.65
N VAL A 234 -3.61 8.61 6.99
CA VAL A 234 -4.63 9.59 7.38
C VAL A 234 -5.93 9.26 6.62
N ASP A 235 -7.08 9.37 7.27
CA ASP A 235 -8.39 8.94 6.73
C ASP A 235 -8.89 9.79 5.54
N ALA A 236 -8.20 10.87 5.18
CA ALA A 236 -8.46 11.63 3.98
C ALA A 236 -8.05 10.83 2.73
N ILE A 237 -9.03 10.15 2.11
CA ILE A 237 -8.89 9.65 0.74
C ILE A 237 -9.10 10.84 -0.18
N ASP A 238 -8.01 11.42 -0.69
CA ASP A 238 -8.11 12.40 -1.75
C ASP A 238 -7.96 11.71 -3.11
N ASN A 239 -8.91 11.99 -4.00
CA ASN A 239 -8.85 11.80 -5.46
C ASN A 239 -9.17 10.43 -6.11
N THR A 240 -9.41 10.54 -7.42
CA THR A 240 -9.72 9.50 -8.43
C THR A 240 -8.73 8.33 -8.48
N TYR A 241 -7.48 8.54 -8.05
CA TYR A 241 -6.37 7.60 -8.11
C TYR A 241 -6.15 6.82 -6.79
N ARG A 242 -6.94 7.09 -5.74
CA ARG A 242 -6.89 6.40 -4.43
C ARG A 242 -5.55 6.53 -3.68
N ASN A 243 -4.88 7.67 -3.81
CA ASN A 243 -3.66 7.93 -3.04
C ASN A 243 -4.05 8.33 -1.60
N PHE A 244 -3.33 7.80 -0.61
CA PHE A 244 -3.59 8.11 0.80
C PHE A 244 -2.65 9.20 1.29
N GLN A 245 -3.19 10.19 1.99
CA GLN A 245 -2.35 11.11 2.74
C GLN A 245 -1.68 10.34 3.89
N MET A 246 -0.37 10.54 4.05
CA MET A 246 0.42 9.80 5.02
C MET A 246 1.25 10.78 5.87
N GLU A 247 1.17 10.58 7.18
CA GLU A 247 1.93 11.33 8.18
C GLU A 247 3.20 10.53 8.53
N LEU A 248 4.36 11.19 8.55
CA LEU A 248 5.59 10.59 9.03
C LEU A 248 5.56 10.45 10.57
N LEU A 249 5.75 9.23 11.06
CA LEU A 249 5.85 8.95 12.49
C LEU A 249 7.31 8.88 12.97
N ALA A 250 8.19 8.27 12.19
CA ALA A 250 9.60 8.12 12.52
C ALA A 250 10.47 7.83 11.28
N GLY A 251 11.74 8.21 11.36
CA GLY A 251 12.73 7.97 10.31
C GLY A 251 12.78 9.08 9.27
N GLU A 252 13.18 8.73 8.06
CA GLU A 252 13.30 9.66 6.93
C GLU A 252 12.03 9.66 6.08
N TYR A 253 11.66 10.80 5.49
CA TYR A 253 10.54 10.85 4.55
C TYR A 253 11.02 10.39 3.15
N ASP A 254 11.10 9.07 2.96
CA ASP A 254 11.33 8.43 1.67
C ASP A 254 10.16 7.50 1.32
N MET A 255 9.41 7.88 0.29
CA MET A 255 8.23 7.15 -0.19
C MET A 255 8.53 6.23 -1.39
N LYS A 256 9.77 6.21 -1.89
CA LYS A 256 10.18 5.35 -3.00
C LYS A 256 10.49 3.95 -2.50
N ALA A 257 9.53 3.05 -2.63
CA ALA A 257 9.71 1.67 -2.25
C ALA A 257 10.34 0.84 -3.37
N GLN A 258 11.14 -0.14 -2.97
CA GLN A 258 11.49 -1.29 -3.80
C GLN A 258 11.01 -2.55 -3.07
N VAL A 259 10.26 -3.40 -3.77
CA VAL A 259 9.71 -4.66 -3.23
C VAL A 259 10.01 -5.81 -4.16
N ARG A 260 10.05 -7.03 -3.61
CA ARG A 260 10.17 -8.26 -4.38
C ARG A 260 8.90 -9.08 -4.20
N GLU A 261 8.23 -9.39 -5.30
CA GLU A 261 7.02 -10.21 -5.32
C GLU A 261 7.03 -11.07 -6.58
N ASN A 262 6.59 -12.34 -6.50
CA ASN A 262 6.49 -13.23 -7.66
C ASN A 262 7.75 -13.27 -8.54
N ARG A 263 8.92 -13.32 -7.88
CA ARG A 263 10.27 -13.31 -8.49
C ARG A 263 10.57 -12.07 -9.35
N CYS A 264 9.77 -11.01 -9.22
CA CYS A 264 9.98 -9.72 -9.86
C CYS A 264 10.34 -8.67 -8.80
N VAL A 265 11.03 -7.62 -9.23
CA VAL A 265 11.34 -6.45 -8.41
C VAL A 265 10.46 -5.30 -8.89
N PHE A 266 9.77 -4.62 -7.98
CA PHE A 266 8.94 -3.48 -8.30
C PHE A 266 9.46 -2.26 -7.57
N GLU A 267 9.59 -1.16 -8.30
CA GLU A 267 9.85 0.16 -7.77
C GLU A 267 8.64 1.05 -7.97
N PHE A 268 8.33 1.85 -6.95
CA PHE A 268 7.27 2.85 -7.03
C PHE A 268 7.34 3.87 -5.90
N ASP A 269 6.70 5.01 -6.13
CA ASP A 269 6.42 5.98 -5.07
C ASP A 269 5.11 5.61 -4.39
N PHE A 270 5.18 5.10 -3.15
CA PHE A 270 4.03 4.62 -2.40
C PHE A 270 3.05 5.75 -2.01
N SER A 271 3.44 7.02 -2.13
CA SER A 271 2.52 8.16 -1.96
C SER A 271 1.67 8.44 -3.20
N ALA A 272 2.11 7.95 -4.38
CA ALA A 272 1.52 8.29 -5.67
C ALA A 272 0.78 7.13 -6.36
N VAL A 273 0.92 5.90 -5.86
CA VAL A 273 0.31 4.71 -6.43
C VAL A 273 -0.31 3.81 -5.35
N TYR A 274 -1.30 3.01 -5.74
CA TYR A 274 -1.85 1.97 -4.87
C TYR A 274 -0.97 0.72 -4.88
N TRP A 275 -0.56 0.27 -3.70
CA TRP A 275 0.09 -1.03 -3.50
C TRP A 275 -0.40 -1.70 -2.22
N ASN A 276 -0.69 -3.00 -2.28
CA ASN A 276 -1.10 -3.78 -1.11
C ASN A 276 -0.33 -5.10 -1.02
N PRO A 277 0.63 -5.24 -0.08
CA PRO A 277 1.46 -6.44 0.02
C PRO A 277 0.67 -7.70 0.41
N ARG A 278 -0.57 -7.55 0.89
CA ARG A 278 -1.44 -8.69 1.27
C ARG A 278 -2.08 -9.39 0.07
N LEU A 279 -1.95 -8.84 -1.14
CA LEU A 279 -2.50 -9.42 -2.37
C LEU A 279 -1.52 -10.38 -3.07
N CYS A 280 -0.30 -10.57 -2.57
CA CYS A 280 0.71 -11.43 -3.18
C CYS A 280 0.18 -12.85 -3.50
N THR A 281 -0.55 -13.48 -2.58
CA THR A 281 -1.12 -14.83 -2.79
C THR A 281 -2.20 -14.84 -3.87
N GLU A 282 -2.94 -13.74 -4.04
CA GLU A 282 -3.92 -13.59 -5.11
C GLU A 282 -3.23 -13.38 -6.46
N HIS A 283 -2.16 -12.58 -6.48
CA HIS A 283 -1.33 -12.43 -7.66
C HIS A 283 -0.76 -13.77 -8.12
N GLU A 284 -0.24 -14.59 -7.21
CA GLU A 284 0.20 -15.97 -7.51
C GLU A 284 -0.93 -16.83 -8.07
N ARG A 285 -2.15 -16.71 -7.51
CA ARG A 285 -3.32 -17.48 -7.93
C ARG A 285 -3.72 -17.17 -9.38
N ILE A 286 -3.78 -15.90 -9.76
CA ILE A 286 -4.08 -15.51 -11.14
C ILE A 286 -2.98 -15.99 -12.09
N LEU A 287 -1.71 -15.79 -11.71
CA LEU A 287 -0.59 -16.26 -12.50
C LEU A 287 -0.61 -17.78 -12.71
N ALA A 288 -1.19 -18.56 -11.78
CA ALA A 288 -1.32 -20.01 -11.91
C ALA A 288 -2.34 -20.45 -12.96
N PHE A 289 -3.30 -19.59 -13.36
CA PHE A 289 -4.20 -19.86 -14.48
C PHE A 289 -3.53 -19.67 -15.85
N LEU A 290 -2.43 -18.92 -15.90
CA LEU A 290 -1.80 -18.50 -17.15
C LEU A 290 -0.74 -19.50 -17.63
N SER A 291 -0.78 -19.75 -18.94
CA SER A 291 0.14 -20.59 -19.71
C SER A 291 0.94 -19.75 -20.71
N PRO A 292 2.07 -20.24 -21.25
CA PRO A 292 2.92 -19.48 -22.17
C PRO A 292 2.23 -19.01 -23.46
N SER A 293 1.23 -19.73 -23.93
CA SER A 293 0.47 -19.35 -25.11
C SER A 293 -0.58 -18.28 -24.85
N ASP A 294 -0.94 -18.02 -23.59
CA ASP A 294 -2.08 -17.21 -23.23
C ASP A 294 -1.83 -15.72 -23.42
N VAL A 295 -2.93 -14.98 -23.60
CA VAL A 295 -2.95 -13.51 -23.64
C VAL A 295 -3.60 -12.99 -22.37
N LEU A 296 -2.96 -12.01 -21.73
CA LEU A 296 -3.51 -11.33 -20.55
C LEU A 296 -3.81 -9.86 -20.85
N PHE A 297 -5.02 -9.43 -20.55
CA PHE A 297 -5.42 -8.02 -20.47
C PHE A 297 -5.58 -7.64 -19.00
N ASP A 298 -4.74 -6.75 -18.50
CA ASP A 298 -4.79 -6.22 -17.15
C ASP A 298 -5.33 -4.79 -17.21
N VAL A 299 -6.62 -4.61 -16.89
CA VAL A 299 -7.35 -3.34 -17.12
C VAL A 299 -6.94 -2.26 -16.12
N PHE A 300 -6.50 -2.67 -14.92
CA PHE A 300 -6.11 -1.82 -13.79
C PHE A 300 -4.79 -2.29 -13.20
N ALA A 301 -3.75 -2.26 -14.03
CA ALA A 301 -2.46 -2.89 -13.78
C ALA A 301 -1.68 -2.26 -12.62
N GLY A 302 -1.96 -1.01 -12.23
CA GLY A 302 -1.14 -0.28 -11.28
C GLY A 302 0.32 -0.26 -11.73
N VAL A 303 1.21 -0.79 -10.88
CA VAL A 303 2.65 -0.90 -11.17
C VAL A 303 3.05 -2.25 -11.79
N GLY A 304 2.08 -3.11 -12.11
CA GLY A 304 2.23 -4.36 -12.86
C GLY A 304 2.38 -5.67 -12.09
N PRO A 305 1.78 -5.87 -10.88
CA PRO A 305 1.99 -7.11 -10.11
C PRO A 305 1.42 -8.37 -10.79
N PHE A 306 0.39 -8.27 -11.64
CA PHE A 306 -0.04 -9.38 -12.50
C PHE A 306 0.75 -9.38 -13.82
N SER A 307 0.82 -8.22 -14.46
CA SER A 307 1.24 -8.09 -15.85
C SER A 307 2.74 -8.38 -16.05
N ILE A 308 3.61 -7.91 -15.15
CA ILE A 308 5.06 -8.13 -15.26
C ILE A 308 5.45 -9.60 -15.04
N PRO A 309 4.99 -10.28 -13.97
CA PRO A 309 5.28 -11.70 -13.81
C PRO A 309 4.62 -12.58 -14.89
N ALA A 310 3.46 -12.19 -15.42
CA ALA A 310 2.83 -12.88 -16.54
C ALA A 310 3.72 -12.85 -17.79
N ALA A 311 4.19 -11.66 -18.19
CA ALA A 311 5.08 -11.51 -19.33
C ALA A 311 6.44 -12.18 -19.11
N ARG A 312 7.02 -12.05 -17.91
CA ARG A 312 8.39 -12.49 -17.62
C ARG A 312 8.52 -13.98 -17.30
N HIS A 313 7.67 -14.49 -16.41
CA HIS A 313 7.83 -15.83 -15.82
C HIS A 313 6.82 -16.83 -16.34
N ARG A 314 5.57 -16.39 -16.62
CA ARG A 314 4.59 -17.23 -17.32
C ARG A 314 4.83 -17.26 -18.81
N LYS A 315 5.58 -16.29 -19.34
CA LYS A 315 5.92 -16.16 -20.75
C LYS A 315 4.68 -16.14 -21.63
N CYS A 316 3.61 -15.50 -21.15
CA CYS A 316 2.41 -15.26 -21.94
C CYS A 316 2.80 -14.67 -23.30
N SER A 317 2.08 -15.08 -24.34
CA SER A 317 2.36 -14.70 -25.73
C SER A 317 2.23 -13.20 -25.91
N MET A 318 1.26 -12.59 -25.21
CA MET A 318 1.09 -11.16 -25.13
C MET A 318 0.46 -10.74 -23.80
N VAL A 319 0.93 -9.63 -23.24
CA VAL A 319 0.33 -8.98 -22.07
C VAL A 319 0.03 -7.52 -22.39
N TYR A 320 -1.22 -7.13 -22.27
CA TYR A 320 -1.69 -5.75 -22.38
C TYR A 320 -1.98 -5.22 -20.98
N ALA A 321 -1.24 -4.19 -20.54
CA ALA A 321 -1.34 -3.67 -19.18
C ALA A 321 -1.75 -2.19 -19.19
N ASN A 322 -2.90 -1.86 -18.63
CA ASN A 322 -3.46 -0.52 -18.61
C ASN A 322 -3.61 -0.01 -17.18
N ASP A 323 -3.36 1.28 -16.96
CA ASP A 323 -3.79 1.94 -15.73
C ASP A 323 -4.17 3.40 -16.01
N LEU A 324 -5.18 3.93 -15.32
CA LEU A 324 -5.61 5.32 -15.48
C LEU A 324 -4.64 6.31 -14.83
N ASN A 325 -3.97 5.93 -13.73
CA ASN A 325 -3.06 6.80 -13.02
C ASN A 325 -1.73 6.94 -13.81
N PRO A 326 -1.35 8.14 -14.26
CA PRO A 326 -0.12 8.35 -15.01
C PRO A 326 1.14 7.97 -14.21
N GLU A 327 1.14 8.11 -12.88
CA GLU A 327 2.27 7.66 -12.06
C GLU A 327 2.35 6.14 -12.00
N SER A 328 1.23 5.43 -11.85
CA SER A 328 1.18 3.96 -11.95
C SER A 328 1.73 3.50 -13.30
N TYR A 329 1.29 4.10 -14.40
CA TYR A 329 1.78 3.80 -15.74
C TYR A 329 3.30 4.03 -15.88
N ARG A 330 3.80 5.18 -15.37
CA ARG A 330 5.23 5.48 -15.39
C ARG A 330 6.05 4.40 -14.67
N TRP A 331 5.57 3.94 -13.51
CA TRP A 331 6.19 2.86 -12.76
C TRP A 331 6.03 1.49 -13.42
N LEU A 332 4.88 1.21 -14.06
CA LEU A 332 4.64 -0.02 -14.83
C LEU A 332 5.68 -0.18 -15.96
N VAL A 333 5.90 0.87 -16.75
CA VAL A 333 6.90 0.87 -17.84
C VAL A 333 8.30 0.68 -17.29
N ARG A 334 8.65 1.40 -16.22
CA ARG A 334 9.95 1.23 -15.54
C ARG A 334 10.13 -0.19 -15.01
N ASN A 335 9.12 -0.75 -14.36
CA ASN A 335 9.18 -2.08 -13.76
C ASN A 335 9.22 -3.19 -14.82
N ALA A 336 8.56 -3.01 -15.97
CA ALA A 336 8.71 -3.91 -17.10
C ALA A 336 10.18 -3.96 -17.57
N SER A 337 10.80 -2.79 -17.75
CA SER A 337 12.23 -2.67 -18.09
C SER A 337 13.13 -3.29 -17.01
N LEU A 338 12.90 -2.97 -15.74
CA LEU A 338 13.65 -3.50 -14.58
C LEU A 338 13.64 -5.03 -14.52
N ASN A 339 12.53 -5.66 -14.91
CA ASN A 339 12.37 -7.11 -14.92
C ASN A 339 12.70 -7.77 -16.27
N LYS A 340 13.28 -7.03 -17.22
CA LYS A 340 13.67 -7.54 -18.55
C LYS A 340 12.48 -8.11 -19.32
N VAL A 341 11.33 -7.45 -19.21
CA VAL A 341 10.18 -7.67 -20.10
C VAL A 341 10.43 -6.87 -21.38
N THR A 342 10.21 -7.49 -22.54
CA THR A 342 10.46 -6.86 -23.84
C THR A 342 9.14 -6.46 -24.51
N SER A 343 9.21 -5.56 -25.48
CA SER A 343 8.04 -5.12 -26.26
C SER A 343 7.43 -6.23 -27.13
N ASN A 344 8.09 -7.39 -27.25
CA ASN A 344 7.61 -8.50 -28.09
C ASN A 344 6.38 -9.19 -27.49
N ASN A 345 6.24 -9.21 -26.17
CA ASN A 345 5.13 -9.86 -25.48
C ASN A 345 4.47 -8.97 -24.41
N PHE A 346 4.67 -7.65 -24.50
CA PHE A 346 4.16 -6.70 -23.52
C PHE A 346 3.85 -5.33 -24.15
N LYS A 347 2.66 -4.81 -23.86
CA LYS A 347 2.22 -3.47 -24.26
C LYS A 347 1.59 -2.77 -23.05
N ALA A 348 2.04 -1.56 -22.75
CA ALA A 348 1.52 -0.75 -21.63
C ALA A 348 0.72 0.46 -22.13
N PHE A 349 -0.36 0.79 -21.42
CA PHE A 349 -1.31 1.84 -21.77
C PHE A 349 -1.62 2.73 -20.55
N ASN A 350 -1.92 4.00 -20.81
CA ASN A 350 -2.46 4.93 -19.83
C ASN A 350 -3.80 5.48 -20.31
N LYS A 351 -4.84 4.65 -20.21
CA LYS A 351 -6.20 4.97 -20.65
C LYS A 351 -7.20 4.72 -19.52
N ASP A 352 -8.37 5.34 -19.67
CA ASP A 352 -9.54 4.88 -18.92
C ASP A 352 -9.82 3.41 -19.24
N GLY A 353 -10.16 2.62 -18.21
CA GLY A 353 -10.34 1.18 -18.33
C GLY A 353 -11.45 0.81 -19.32
N TRP A 354 -12.49 1.64 -19.45
CA TRP A 354 -13.56 1.43 -20.40
C TRP A 354 -13.07 1.57 -21.84
N LYS A 355 -12.34 2.66 -22.13
CA LYS A 355 -11.73 2.89 -23.45
C LYS A 355 -10.71 1.81 -23.80
N PHE A 356 -9.92 1.36 -22.82
CA PHE A 356 -8.98 0.28 -23.03
C PHE A 356 -9.68 -1.03 -23.47
N ILE A 357 -10.86 -1.33 -22.90
CA ILE A 357 -11.69 -2.47 -23.32
C ILE A 357 -12.24 -2.24 -24.74
N GLU A 358 -12.85 -1.08 -24.98
CA GLU A 358 -13.48 -0.75 -26.27
C GLU A 358 -12.50 -0.71 -27.45
N GLU A 359 -11.27 -0.27 -27.21
CA GLU A 359 -10.28 -0.07 -28.26
C GLU A 359 -9.30 -1.23 -28.32
N ASP A 360 -8.54 -1.47 -27.25
CA ASP A 360 -7.37 -2.35 -27.29
C ASP A 360 -7.73 -3.83 -27.10
N VAL A 361 -8.68 -4.14 -26.20
CA VAL A 361 -9.19 -5.51 -26.04
C VAL A 361 -9.99 -5.93 -27.28
N ALA A 362 -10.89 -5.06 -27.76
CA ALA A 362 -11.69 -5.34 -28.96
C ALA A 362 -10.81 -5.58 -30.20
N ARG A 363 -9.81 -4.73 -30.44
CA ARG A 363 -8.87 -4.89 -31.55
C ARG A 363 -8.10 -6.21 -31.46
N ALA A 364 -7.57 -6.54 -30.28
CA ALA A 364 -6.81 -7.77 -30.10
C ALA A 364 -7.67 -9.04 -30.28
N LEU A 365 -8.94 -9.01 -29.87
CA LEU A 365 -9.92 -10.08 -30.15
C LEU A 365 -10.17 -10.23 -31.65
N GLN A 366 -10.42 -9.12 -32.35
CA GLN A 366 -10.69 -9.13 -33.79
C GLN A 366 -9.48 -9.66 -34.57
N GLU A 367 -8.29 -9.10 -34.35
CA GLU A 367 -7.06 -9.53 -35.02
C GLU A 367 -6.82 -11.04 -34.82
N ARG A 368 -6.99 -11.52 -33.59
CA ARG A 368 -6.82 -12.94 -33.29
C ARG A 368 -7.83 -13.81 -34.02
N TRP A 369 -9.12 -13.50 -33.92
CA TRP A 369 -10.16 -14.35 -34.50
C TRP A 369 -10.21 -14.30 -36.03
N GLU A 370 -9.88 -13.15 -36.64
CA GLU A 370 -9.70 -13.02 -38.10
C GLU A 370 -8.52 -13.87 -38.60
N ASP A 371 -7.46 -14.03 -37.80
CA ASP A 371 -6.32 -14.90 -38.11
C ASP A 371 -6.59 -16.37 -37.83
N THR A 372 -7.36 -16.72 -36.79
CA THR A 372 -7.76 -18.11 -36.51
C THR A 372 -8.58 -18.71 -37.67
N GLY A 373 -9.37 -17.90 -38.37
CA GLY A 373 -10.09 -18.30 -39.58
C GLY A 373 -9.20 -18.71 -40.77
N LYS A 374 -7.87 -18.58 -40.65
CA LYS A 374 -6.88 -18.90 -41.70
C LYS A 374 -5.94 -20.07 -41.34
N VAL A 375 -6.08 -20.68 -40.16
CA VAL A 375 -5.14 -21.72 -39.69
C VAL A 375 -5.52 -23.10 -40.23
N VAL A 376 -4.54 -23.72 -40.88
CA VAL A 376 -4.52 -25.09 -41.43
C VAL A 376 -4.26 -26.11 -40.32
N ASP A 377 -4.88 -27.28 -40.42
CA ASP A 377 -4.77 -28.42 -39.49
C ASP A 377 -3.38 -28.62 -38.86
N GLY A 378 -3.34 -28.76 -37.52
CA GLY A 378 -2.18 -29.28 -36.80
C GLY A 378 -1.59 -28.42 -35.67
N ASP A 379 -2.16 -27.25 -35.37
CA ASP A 379 -1.68 -26.40 -34.28
C ASP A 379 -2.52 -26.62 -33.00
N ASP A 380 -1.94 -27.27 -31.99
CA ASP A 380 -2.51 -27.40 -30.65
C ASP A 380 -2.46 -26.05 -29.91
N ARG A 381 -3.26 -25.07 -30.36
CA ARG A 381 -3.38 -23.76 -29.68
C ARG A 381 -4.55 -23.77 -28.72
N SER A 382 -4.43 -24.48 -27.61
CA SER A 382 -5.24 -24.27 -26.40
C SER A 382 -4.94 -22.94 -25.67
N SER A 383 -4.50 -21.92 -26.42
CA SER A 383 -4.16 -20.61 -25.87
C SER A 383 -5.43 -19.88 -25.44
N LYS A 384 -5.45 -19.34 -24.23
CA LYS A 384 -6.62 -18.65 -23.68
C LYS A 384 -6.40 -17.15 -23.60
N MET A 385 -7.49 -16.40 -23.67
CA MET A 385 -7.48 -14.96 -23.40
C MET A 385 -8.08 -14.69 -22.03
N HIS A 386 -7.35 -13.94 -21.21
CA HIS A 386 -7.72 -13.61 -19.84
C HIS A 386 -7.84 -12.09 -19.68
N VAL A 387 -8.87 -11.62 -19.00
CA VAL A 387 -8.99 -10.23 -18.55
C VAL A 387 -8.95 -10.20 -17.03
N ALA A 388 -8.03 -9.47 -16.43
CA ALA A 388 -7.97 -9.20 -15.00
C ALA A 388 -8.44 -7.77 -14.70
N MET A 389 -9.39 -7.64 -13.77
CA MET A 389 -10.02 -6.37 -13.41
C MET A 389 -9.93 -6.12 -11.90
N ASN A 390 -8.73 -5.82 -11.39
CA ASN A 390 -8.46 -5.64 -9.97
C ASN A 390 -8.73 -4.22 -9.46
N LEU A 391 -9.98 -3.78 -9.59
CA LEU A 391 -10.47 -2.54 -8.98
C LEU A 391 -11.74 -2.83 -8.15
N PRO A 392 -11.67 -3.55 -7.02
CA PRO A 392 -12.82 -4.25 -6.46
C PRO A 392 -13.99 -3.35 -6.01
N GLY A 393 -13.74 -2.06 -5.82
CA GLY A 393 -14.79 -1.10 -5.51
C GLY A 393 -15.67 -0.70 -6.70
N ARG A 394 -15.22 -0.93 -7.94
CA ARG A 394 -15.90 -0.47 -9.17
C ARG A 394 -15.76 -1.42 -10.38
N ALA A 395 -14.93 -2.45 -10.32
CA ALA A 395 -14.57 -3.25 -11.50
C ALA A 395 -15.78 -3.91 -12.18
N THR A 396 -16.83 -4.25 -11.43
CA THR A 396 -18.07 -4.80 -11.98
C THR A 396 -18.79 -3.79 -12.90
N GLU A 397 -18.71 -2.48 -12.62
CA GLU A 397 -19.30 -1.43 -13.47
C GLU A 397 -18.69 -1.45 -14.89
N PHE A 398 -17.39 -1.75 -15.00
CA PHE A 398 -16.67 -1.81 -16.28
C PHE A 398 -17.03 -3.05 -17.11
N LEU A 399 -17.77 -4.02 -16.57
CA LEU A 399 -18.26 -5.16 -17.35
C LEU A 399 -19.24 -4.72 -18.45
N GLY A 400 -19.88 -3.55 -18.29
CA GLY A 400 -20.73 -2.96 -19.32
C GLY A 400 -19.99 -2.68 -20.63
N ALA A 401 -18.68 -2.42 -20.58
CA ALA A 401 -17.85 -2.14 -21.75
C ALA A 401 -17.76 -3.31 -22.74
N PHE A 402 -18.06 -4.54 -22.29
CA PHE A 402 -18.10 -5.71 -23.16
C PHE A 402 -19.42 -5.84 -23.94
N SER A 403 -20.47 -5.11 -23.53
CA SER A 403 -21.80 -5.20 -24.15
C SER A 403 -21.79 -4.60 -25.55
N GLY A 404 -21.98 -5.44 -26.56
CA GLY A 404 -21.96 -5.02 -27.96
C GLY A 404 -20.58 -4.59 -28.45
N LEU A 405 -19.51 -5.03 -27.77
CA LEU A 405 -18.12 -4.72 -28.10
C LEU A 405 -17.78 -5.08 -29.56
N LEU A 406 -18.34 -6.18 -30.06
CA LEU A 406 -18.13 -6.71 -31.40
C LEU A 406 -19.44 -6.80 -32.21
N SER A 407 -20.44 -5.97 -31.89
CA SER A 407 -21.78 -6.00 -32.50
C SER A 407 -21.77 -5.93 -34.04
N GLU A 408 -20.80 -5.22 -34.62
CA GLU A 408 -20.63 -5.04 -36.06
C GLU A 408 -19.91 -6.23 -36.75
N LYS A 409 -19.24 -7.10 -35.98
CA LYS A 409 -18.38 -8.21 -36.46
C LYS A 409 -19.07 -9.57 -36.35
N LYS A 410 -20.33 -9.65 -36.77
CA LYS A 410 -21.20 -10.84 -36.58
C LYS A 410 -20.63 -12.12 -37.17
N ASP A 411 -19.80 -12.00 -38.20
CA ASP A 411 -19.02 -13.06 -38.82
C ASP A 411 -18.10 -13.78 -37.82
N LEU A 412 -17.57 -13.10 -36.81
CA LEU A 412 -16.70 -13.70 -35.79
C LEU A 412 -17.46 -14.44 -34.68
N LYS A 413 -18.80 -14.36 -34.63
CA LYS A 413 -19.61 -14.93 -33.55
C LYS A 413 -19.41 -16.43 -33.37
N HIS A 414 -19.21 -17.17 -34.47
CA HIS A 414 -19.01 -18.62 -34.44
C HIS A 414 -17.69 -19.05 -33.76
N ILE A 415 -16.69 -18.15 -33.70
CA ILE A 415 -15.39 -18.43 -33.08
C ILE A 415 -15.46 -18.22 -31.57
N ALA A 416 -16.23 -17.23 -31.11
CA ALA A 416 -16.31 -16.81 -29.71
C ALA A 416 -16.69 -17.95 -28.74
N ASP A 417 -17.53 -18.89 -29.16
CA ASP A 417 -17.92 -20.05 -28.34
C ASP A 417 -16.76 -21.06 -28.18
N SER A 418 -15.90 -21.18 -29.20
CA SER A 418 -14.74 -22.09 -29.21
C SER A 418 -13.47 -21.49 -28.59
N ASP A 419 -13.32 -20.16 -28.62
CA ASP A 419 -12.20 -19.40 -28.03
C ASP A 419 -12.70 -18.28 -27.10
N PRO A 420 -13.37 -18.60 -25.98
CA PRO A 420 -14.05 -17.62 -25.14
C PRO A 420 -13.07 -16.79 -24.30
N LEU A 421 -13.42 -15.52 -24.11
CA LEU A 421 -12.69 -14.61 -23.23
C LEU A 421 -12.99 -14.93 -21.76
N THR A 422 -11.96 -15.24 -20.98
CA THR A 422 -12.09 -15.50 -19.53
C THR A 422 -11.91 -14.22 -18.74
N ILE A 423 -12.89 -13.84 -17.94
CA ILE A 423 -12.87 -12.63 -17.11
C ILE A 423 -12.59 -13.00 -15.65
N HIS A 424 -11.65 -12.31 -15.03
CA HIS A 424 -11.35 -12.34 -13.60
C HIS A 424 -11.67 -10.96 -13.01
N VAL A 425 -12.89 -10.80 -12.47
CA VAL A 425 -13.36 -9.55 -11.89
C VAL A 425 -13.37 -9.63 -10.37
N TYR A 426 -12.90 -8.57 -9.72
CA TYR A 426 -12.92 -8.47 -8.27
C TYR A 426 -14.04 -7.55 -7.81
N CYS A 427 -14.65 -7.87 -6.67
CA CYS A 427 -15.69 -7.03 -6.07
C CYS A 427 -15.57 -7.02 -4.54
N PHE A 428 -16.14 -5.99 -3.92
CA PHE A 428 -16.38 -5.96 -2.49
C PHE A 428 -17.86 -6.21 -2.20
N VAL A 429 -18.15 -7.19 -1.35
CA VAL A 429 -19.52 -7.58 -0.96
C VAL A 429 -19.64 -7.68 0.57
N PRO A 430 -20.86 -7.53 1.13
CA PRO A 430 -21.13 -7.92 2.51
C PRO A 430 -20.66 -9.37 2.78
N ASP A 431 -20.27 -9.68 4.01
CA ASP A 431 -19.82 -11.03 4.36
C ASP A 431 -20.98 -12.04 4.50
N GLU A 432 -22.20 -11.57 4.70
CA GLU A 432 -23.41 -12.39 4.62
C GLU A 432 -23.71 -12.79 3.17
N ASN A 433 -23.84 -14.10 2.90
CA ASN A 433 -24.13 -14.65 1.58
C ASN A 433 -23.19 -14.15 0.47
N SER A 434 -21.93 -13.84 0.82
CA SER A 434 -20.98 -13.11 -0.02
C SER A 434 -20.82 -13.66 -1.44
N HIS A 435 -20.82 -14.98 -1.59
CA HIS A 435 -20.68 -15.64 -2.90
C HIS A 435 -21.87 -15.36 -3.83
N VAL A 436 -23.10 -15.39 -3.29
CA VAL A 436 -24.33 -15.14 -4.07
C VAL A 436 -24.40 -13.68 -4.47
N GLU A 437 -24.09 -12.77 -3.53
CA GLU A 437 -24.06 -11.33 -3.78
C GLU A 437 -23.02 -10.95 -4.86
N ALA A 438 -21.82 -11.55 -4.82
CA ALA A 438 -20.80 -11.29 -5.82
C ALA A 438 -21.23 -11.71 -7.22
N VAL A 439 -21.86 -12.89 -7.36
CA VAL A 439 -22.40 -13.35 -8.65
C VAL A 439 -23.54 -12.45 -9.11
N SER A 440 -24.48 -12.12 -8.23
CA SER A 440 -25.61 -11.24 -8.54
C SER A 440 -25.14 -9.88 -9.05
N MET A 441 -24.14 -9.29 -8.40
CA MET A 441 -23.53 -8.04 -8.81
C MET A 441 -22.88 -8.13 -10.20
N VAL A 442 -22.17 -9.22 -10.50
CA VAL A 442 -21.55 -9.44 -11.82
C VAL A 442 -22.62 -9.64 -12.89
N GLU A 443 -23.61 -10.51 -12.66
CA GLU A 443 -24.71 -10.80 -13.60
C GLU A 443 -25.54 -9.56 -13.92
N SER A 444 -25.83 -8.73 -12.91
CA SER A 444 -26.54 -7.47 -13.09
C SER A 444 -25.77 -6.47 -13.96
N ASN A 445 -24.48 -6.26 -13.67
CA ASN A 445 -23.67 -5.29 -14.42
C ASN A 445 -23.38 -5.75 -15.85
N ILE A 446 -23.15 -7.05 -16.06
CA ILE A 446 -22.93 -7.59 -17.41
C ILE A 446 -24.25 -7.70 -18.20
N GLY A 447 -25.37 -7.92 -17.52
CA GLY A 447 -26.71 -8.03 -18.14
C GLY A 447 -27.02 -9.43 -18.67
N ALA A 448 -26.32 -10.46 -18.18
CA ALA A 448 -26.51 -11.86 -18.57
C ALA A 448 -26.28 -12.79 -17.38
N LYS A 449 -26.91 -13.97 -17.40
CA LYS A 449 -26.67 -15.02 -16.40
C LYS A 449 -25.39 -15.78 -16.72
N LEU A 450 -24.64 -16.16 -15.69
CA LEU A 450 -23.38 -16.88 -15.85
C LEU A 450 -23.61 -18.39 -15.71
N GLU A 451 -23.39 -19.14 -16.78
CA GLU A 451 -23.51 -20.61 -16.78
C GLU A 451 -22.39 -21.26 -15.95
N SER A 452 -21.13 -20.93 -16.26
CA SER A 452 -19.93 -21.45 -15.57
C SER A 452 -19.19 -20.31 -14.88
N LYS A 453 -18.95 -20.47 -13.58
CA LYS A 453 -18.34 -19.46 -12.72
C LYS A 453 -17.59 -20.10 -11.56
N ASP A 454 -16.45 -19.50 -11.22
CA ASP A 454 -15.65 -19.78 -10.04
C ASP A 454 -15.65 -18.53 -9.16
N VAL A 455 -16.04 -18.67 -7.90
CA VAL A 455 -16.04 -17.58 -6.93
C VAL A 455 -15.03 -17.90 -5.86
N ALA A 456 -14.04 -17.04 -5.68
CA ALA A 456 -12.94 -17.28 -4.77
C ALA A 456 -12.77 -16.13 -3.78
N PHE A 457 -12.70 -16.50 -2.50
CA PHE A 457 -12.36 -15.57 -1.44
C PHE A 457 -10.93 -15.03 -1.59
N VAL A 458 -10.76 -13.71 -1.47
CA VAL A 458 -9.45 -13.07 -1.49
C VAL A 458 -9.05 -12.68 -0.09
N ARG A 459 -9.85 -11.84 0.59
CA ARG A 459 -9.61 -11.41 1.97
C ARG A 459 -10.82 -10.68 2.56
N LYS A 460 -10.88 -10.56 3.89
CA LYS A 460 -11.71 -9.54 4.55
C LYS A 460 -11.10 -8.14 4.36
N VAL A 461 -11.94 -7.14 4.08
CA VAL A 461 -11.55 -5.73 3.93
C VAL A 461 -12.05 -4.83 5.05
N SER A 462 -13.13 -5.25 5.71
CA SER A 462 -13.61 -4.76 7.01
C SER A 462 -14.21 -5.95 7.78
N PRO A 463 -14.66 -5.77 9.04
CA PRO A 463 -15.32 -6.84 9.79
C PRO A 463 -16.51 -7.47 9.05
N THR A 464 -17.27 -6.65 8.31
CA THR A 464 -18.54 -6.99 7.64
C THR A 464 -18.44 -7.05 6.11
N LYS A 465 -17.24 -6.93 5.54
CA LYS A 465 -17.06 -6.83 4.09
C LYS A 465 -15.90 -7.68 3.61
N GLU A 466 -16.16 -8.44 2.55
CA GLU A 466 -15.19 -9.33 1.89
C GLU A 466 -14.80 -8.79 0.52
N MET A 467 -13.59 -9.14 0.10
CA MET A 467 -13.14 -9.05 -1.28
C MET A 467 -13.20 -10.45 -1.89
N LEU A 468 -13.97 -10.58 -2.96
CA LEU A 468 -14.11 -11.81 -3.73
C LEU A 468 -13.60 -11.57 -5.16
N ARG A 469 -13.23 -12.66 -5.82
CA ARG A 469 -13.02 -12.73 -7.26
C ARG A 469 -14.08 -13.62 -7.87
N VAL A 470 -14.73 -13.16 -8.92
CA VAL A 470 -15.59 -13.99 -9.78
C VAL A 470 -14.84 -14.22 -11.09
N THR A 471 -14.69 -15.48 -11.48
CA THR A 471 -14.07 -15.90 -12.73
C THR A 471 -15.08 -16.61 -13.60
N PHE A 472 -15.24 -16.18 -14.84
CA PHE A 472 -16.25 -16.73 -15.76
C PHE A 472 -15.82 -16.54 -17.21
N LYS A 473 -16.42 -17.30 -18.12
CA LYS A 473 -16.31 -17.08 -19.57
C LYS A 473 -17.33 -16.02 -19.98
N LEU A 474 -16.89 -15.00 -20.69
CA LEU A 474 -17.75 -13.93 -21.18
C LEU A 474 -18.79 -14.53 -22.15
N PRO A 475 -20.10 -14.39 -21.91
CA PRO A 475 -21.10 -14.95 -22.80
C PRO A 475 -21.07 -14.29 -24.18
N THR A 476 -21.16 -15.09 -25.23
CA THR A 476 -21.08 -14.64 -26.63
C THR A 476 -22.18 -13.63 -26.96
N GLU A 477 -23.38 -13.81 -26.44
CA GLU A 477 -24.50 -12.88 -26.60
C GLU A 477 -24.24 -11.49 -26.05
N VAL A 478 -23.38 -11.34 -25.03
CA VAL A 478 -22.99 -10.02 -24.49
C VAL A 478 -22.09 -9.30 -25.49
N LEU A 479 -21.05 -9.98 -26.00
CA LEU A 479 -20.09 -9.40 -26.95
C LEU A 479 -20.76 -8.90 -28.23
N PHE A 480 -21.76 -9.63 -28.72
CA PHE A 480 -22.46 -9.35 -29.98
C PHE A 480 -23.85 -8.73 -29.79
N SER A 481 -24.16 -8.23 -28.59
CA SER A 481 -25.41 -7.53 -28.31
C SER A 481 -25.56 -6.29 -29.20
N ASN A 482 -26.79 -6.02 -29.67
CA ASN A 482 -27.09 -4.76 -30.35
C ASN A 482 -27.19 -3.57 -29.38
N VAL A 483 -27.21 -3.85 -28.06
CA VAL A 483 -27.29 -2.84 -27.01
C VAL A 483 -25.89 -2.57 -26.50
N ARG A 484 -25.40 -1.35 -26.72
CA ARG A 484 -24.22 -0.84 -26.04
C ARG A 484 -24.63 -0.23 -24.71
N LYS A 485 -23.90 -0.58 -23.65
CA LYS A 485 -24.00 0.12 -22.38
C LYS A 485 -23.07 1.33 -22.46
N GLU A 486 -23.46 2.44 -21.85
CA GLU A 486 -22.61 3.61 -21.72
C GLU A 486 -21.82 3.56 -20.41
N LEU A 487 -20.69 4.28 -20.37
CA LEU A 487 -19.90 4.46 -19.17
C LEU A 487 -20.79 5.08 -18.08
N PRO A 488 -20.95 4.44 -16.90
CA PRO A 488 -21.68 5.06 -15.80
C PRO A 488 -20.99 6.36 -15.41
N GLU A 489 -21.75 7.45 -15.25
CA GLU A 489 -21.21 8.72 -14.75
C GLU A 489 -20.48 8.46 -13.42
N PRO A 490 -19.29 9.08 -13.20
CA PRO A 490 -18.54 8.86 -11.98
C PRO A 490 -19.43 9.25 -10.78
N PRO A 491 -19.51 8.41 -9.73
CA PRO A 491 -20.33 8.73 -8.58
C PRO A 491 -19.86 10.07 -7.97
N PRO A 492 -20.79 10.93 -7.53
CA PRO A 492 -20.42 12.15 -6.83
C PRO A 492 -19.48 11.81 -5.67
N LYS A 493 -18.41 12.61 -5.52
CA LYS A 493 -17.41 12.40 -4.46
C LYS A 493 -18.14 12.22 -3.13
N ARG A 494 -17.97 11.06 -2.50
CA ARG A 494 -18.50 10.83 -1.14
C ARG A 494 -17.84 11.87 -0.23
N ILE A 495 -18.64 12.78 0.28
CA ILE A 495 -18.24 13.69 1.35
C ILE A 495 -18.00 12.81 2.58
N CYS A 496 -16.81 12.89 3.18
CA CYS A 496 -16.56 12.28 4.48
C CYS A 496 -17.51 12.93 5.49
N LEU A 497 -18.34 12.12 6.14
CA LEU A 497 -19.10 12.55 7.31
C LEU A 497 -18.10 12.64 8.46
N ASP A 498 -17.90 13.84 9.00
CA ASP A 498 -17.18 14.01 10.25
C ASP A 498 -18.01 13.38 11.38
N ASN A 499 -17.31 12.70 12.29
CA ASN A 499 -17.90 12.02 13.45
C ASN A 499 -18.42 13.05 14.47
N THR A 500 -19.61 13.58 14.25
CA THR A 500 -20.43 14.16 15.31
C THR A 500 -21.84 13.65 15.12
N GLY A 501 -22.24 12.68 15.94
CA GLY A 501 -23.57 12.07 15.88
C GLY A 501 -24.66 13.07 16.26
N GLU A 502 -25.18 13.79 15.28
CA GLU A 502 -26.47 14.48 15.33
C GLU A 502 -27.14 14.38 13.94
N GLU A 503 -28.44 14.12 13.92
CA GLU A 503 -29.25 13.96 12.70
C GLU A 503 -29.24 15.23 11.81
N PRO A 504 -29.35 15.09 10.47
CA PRO A 504 -29.18 16.22 9.56
C PRO A 504 -30.42 17.11 9.51
N GLY A 505 -30.49 18.07 10.44
CA GLY A 505 -31.30 19.28 10.31
C GLY A 505 -30.51 20.39 9.60
N CYS A 506 -30.90 20.72 8.37
CA CYS A 506 -30.63 21.98 7.67
C CYS A 506 -29.16 22.50 7.64
N TYR A 507 -28.29 21.89 6.82
CA TYR A 507 -26.98 22.46 6.47
C TYR A 507 -26.80 22.58 4.94
N HIS A 508 -27.64 23.39 4.28
CA HIS A 508 -27.41 23.77 2.88
C HIS A 508 -26.83 25.18 2.68
N LEU A 509 -26.56 25.93 3.76
CA LEU A 509 -26.02 27.29 3.68
C LEU A 509 -24.56 27.45 4.15
N LEU A 510 -23.98 26.46 4.84
CA LEU A 510 -22.58 26.51 5.31
C LEU A 510 -21.55 26.02 4.28
N ASN A 511 -21.90 25.06 3.41
CA ASN A 511 -20.94 24.50 2.44
C ASN A 511 -20.58 25.41 1.26
N VAL A 512 -21.44 26.37 0.91
CA VAL A 512 -21.12 27.36 -0.14
C VAL A 512 -20.12 28.41 0.39
N LYS A 513 -20.21 28.76 1.67
CA LYS A 513 -19.35 29.78 2.32
C LYS A 513 -17.93 29.26 2.54
N ASN A 514 -17.75 28.01 3.01
CA ASN A 514 -16.42 27.41 3.17
C ASN A 514 -15.72 27.18 1.81
N THR A 515 -16.48 26.80 0.78
CA THR A 515 -15.94 26.67 -0.59
C THR A 515 -15.42 28.02 -1.13
N LEU A 516 -16.11 29.13 -0.83
CA LEU A 516 -15.67 30.49 -1.20
C LEU A 516 -14.38 30.89 -0.46
N VAL A 517 -14.29 30.59 0.84
CA VAL A 517 -13.08 30.83 1.65
C VAL A 517 -11.90 30.01 1.12
N ASP A 518 -12.11 28.73 0.81
CA ASP A 518 -11.06 27.85 0.25
C ASP A 518 -10.61 28.30 -1.15
N ILE A 519 -11.54 28.77 -1.99
CA ILE A 519 -11.22 29.36 -3.30
C ILE A 519 -10.40 30.66 -3.12
N LEU A 520 -10.75 31.51 -2.14
CA LEU A 520 -10.04 32.76 -1.85
C LEU A 520 -8.64 32.49 -1.29
N ILE A 521 -8.49 31.52 -0.38
CA ILE A 521 -7.19 31.06 0.12
C ILE A 521 -6.33 30.51 -1.02
N GLY A 522 -6.90 29.68 -1.90
CA GLY A 522 -6.22 29.14 -3.07
C GLY A 522 -5.77 30.23 -4.05
N LYS A 523 -6.61 31.24 -4.31
CA LYS A 523 -6.26 32.42 -5.14
C LYS A 523 -5.14 33.24 -4.49
N MET A 524 -5.20 33.46 -3.17
CA MET A 524 -4.17 34.19 -2.43
C MET A 524 -2.83 33.45 -2.44
N GLY A 525 -2.83 32.11 -2.34
CA GLY A 525 -1.62 31.29 -2.47
C GLY A 525 -0.96 31.42 -3.84
N LYS A 526 -1.75 31.37 -4.92
CA LYS A 526 -1.25 31.60 -6.29
C LYS A 526 -0.67 33.00 -6.47
N GLN A 527 -1.33 34.04 -5.92
CA GLN A 527 -0.81 35.41 -5.97
C GLN A 527 0.47 35.61 -5.15
N LYS A 528 0.56 35.05 -3.93
CA LYS A 528 1.80 35.06 -3.12
C LYS A 528 2.96 34.39 -3.85
N THR A 529 2.69 33.33 -4.59
CA THR A 529 3.70 32.62 -5.40
C THR A 529 4.17 33.49 -6.57
N LYS A 530 3.26 34.16 -7.26
CA LYS A 530 3.57 35.12 -8.34
C LYS A 530 4.38 36.32 -7.81
N GLN A 531 3.98 36.86 -6.66
CA GLN A 531 4.66 37.94 -5.95
C GLN A 531 6.08 37.55 -5.54
N GLN A 532 6.28 36.34 -4.99
CA GLN A 532 7.61 35.82 -4.65
C GLN A 532 8.50 35.67 -5.89
N LYS A 533 7.99 35.12 -7.00
CA LYS A 533 8.75 35.02 -8.25
C LYS A 533 9.18 36.39 -8.79
N MET A 534 8.29 37.39 -8.79
CA MET A 534 8.64 38.75 -9.20
C MET A 534 9.63 39.43 -8.25
N LYS A 535 9.47 39.27 -6.92
CA LYS A 535 10.43 39.78 -5.92
C LYS A 535 11.80 39.11 -6.08
N GLN A 536 11.84 37.83 -6.43
CA GLN A 536 13.07 37.09 -6.72
C GLN A 536 13.73 37.56 -8.03
N GLN A 537 12.96 37.81 -9.09
CA GLN A 537 13.46 38.45 -10.32
C GLN A 537 14.02 39.86 -10.06
N LEU A 538 13.34 40.67 -9.23
CA LEU A 538 13.82 42.00 -8.83
C LEU A 538 15.13 41.90 -8.02
N LYS A 539 15.26 40.88 -7.18
CA LYS A 539 16.47 40.61 -6.40
C LYS A 539 17.61 40.14 -7.30
N GLN A 540 17.33 39.31 -8.30
CA GLN A 540 18.30 38.83 -9.29
C GLN A 540 18.77 39.97 -10.21
N MET A 541 17.86 40.86 -10.65
CA MET A 541 18.21 42.08 -11.38
C MET A 541 19.06 43.06 -10.54
N LYS A 542 18.84 43.13 -9.22
CA LYS A 542 19.66 43.95 -8.32
C LYS A 542 21.00 43.29 -7.96
N SER A 543 21.09 41.95 -7.92
CA SER A 543 22.31 41.21 -7.59
C SER A 543 23.24 41.04 -8.79
N ASN A 544 22.69 41.02 -10.01
CA ASN A 544 23.46 41.13 -11.24
C ASN A 544 23.99 42.56 -11.43
N LYS A 545 24.87 43.00 -10.51
CA LYS A 545 25.88 44.00 -10.86
C LYS A 545 26.78 43.34 -11.91
N ILE A 546 26.47 43.52 -13.19
CA ILE A 546 27.34 43.08 -14.29
C ILE A 546 28.72 43.69 -14.03
N PRO A 547 29.77 42.90 -13.72
CA PRO A 547 31.10 43.43 -13.52
C PRO A 547 31.61 43.88 -14.89
N GLY A 548 31.47 45.16 -15.21
CA GLY A 548 31.96 45.70 -16.49
C GLY A 548 31.26 46.96 -17.02
N VAL A 549 30.00 47.23 -16.65
CA VAL A 549 29.26 48.36 -17.27
C VAL A 549 29.53 49.72 -16.60
N PHE A 550 30.08 49.75 -15.38
CA PHE A 550 30.43 50.99 -14.67
C PHE A 550 31.93 51.32 -14.64
N LYS A 551 32.78 50.63 -15.42
CA LYS A 551 34.15 51.07 -15.70
C LYS A 551 34.23 51.97 -16.95
N VAL A 552 33.25 52.86 -17.16
CA VAL A 552 33.34 53.94 -18.17
C VAL A 552 33.85 55.24 -17.54
N ALA A 553 34.76 55.12 -16.58
CA ALA A 553 35.58 56.25 -16.13
C ALA A 553 36.80 56.49 -17.06
N GLY A 554 36.97 55.71 -18.13
CA GLY A 554 38.15 55.82 -19.03
C GLY A 554 37.91 55.68 -20.54
N ALA A 555 36.66 55.54 -21.04
CA ALA A 555 36.43 55.38 -22.48
C ALA A 555 36.41 56.74 -23.22
N ARG A 556 37.26 56.90 -24.24
CA ARG A 556 37.50 58.15 -24.99
C ARG A 556 36.50 58.46 -26.12
N SER A 557 35.46 57.65 -26.34
CA SER A 557 34.50 57.81 -27.46
C SER A 557 33.09 58.20 -26.99
N LEU A 558 32.56 59.32 -27.53
CA LEU A 558 31.20 59.82 -27.29
C LEU A 558 30.10 58.78 -27.62
N LYS A 559 30.34 57.93 -28.63
CA LYS A 559 29.37 56.93 -29.10
C LYS A 559 29.15 55.80 -28.07
N ALA A 560 30.20 55.41 -27.35
CA ALA A 560 30.12 54.38 -26.31
C ALA A 560 29.39 54.89 -25.05
N ARG A 561 29.63 56.16 -24.67
CA ARG A 561 28.90 56.82 -23.57
C ARG A 561 27.40 56.94 -23.87
N ALA A 562 27.03 57.26 -25.12
CA ALA A 562 25.62 57.35 -25.52
C ALA A 562 24.89 55.98 -25.42
N LYS A 563 25.52 54.91 -25.91
CA LYS A 563 24.97 53.54 -25.80
C LYS A 563 24.82 53.08 -24.35
N ALA A 564 25.84 53.28 -23.50
CA ALA A 564 25.76 52.91 -22.09
C ALA A 564 24.64 53.68 -21.35
N LYS A 565 24.45 54.96 -21.67
CA LYS A 565 23.39 55.79 -21.10
C LYS A 565 21.99 55.34 -21.56
N ALA A 566 21.85 54.88 -22.81
CA ALA A 566 20.59 54.33 -23.32
C ALA A 566 20.22 53.02 -22.61
N VAL A 567 21.16 52.08 -22.48
CA VAL A 567 20.94 50.80 -21.78
C VAL A 567 20.61 51.01 -20.30
N ALA A 568 21.28 51.95 -19.63
CA ALA A 568 20.95 52.30 -18.24
C ALA A 568 19.54 52.91 -18.11
N GLY A 569 19.08 53.66 -19.12
CA GLY A 569 17.71 54.20 -19.18
C GLY A 569 16.65 53.11 -19.34
N GLU A 570 16.89 52.14 -20.24
CA GLU A 570 16.03 50.97 -20.45
C GLU A 570 15.92 50.10 -19.18
N LEU A 571 17.06 49.82 -18.53
CA LEU A 571 17.09 49.03 -17.30
C LEU A 571 16.33 49.73 -16.16
N LYS A 572 16.38 51.06 -16.10
CA LYS A 572 15.63 51.85 -15.12
C LYS A 572 14.12 51.76 -15.38
N LYS A 573 13.69 51.88 -16.64
CA LYS A 573 12.27 51.71 -17.02
C LYS A 573 11.77 50.31 -16.67
N LEU A 574 12.54 49.26 -16.99
CA LEU A 574 12.16 47.88 -16.67
C LEU A 574 12.02 47.64 -15.15
N ASN A 575 12.93 48.21 -14.34
CA ASN A 575 12.86 48.13 -12.88
C ASN A 575 11.64 48.89 -12.32
N GLU A 576 11.27 50.03 -12.92
CA GLU A 576 10.05 50.76 -12.58
C GLU A 576 8.78 49.97 -12.96
N THR A 577 8.74 49.36 -14.14
CA THR A 577 7.61 48.50 -14.58
C THR A 577 7.41 47.30 -13.65
N VAL A 578 8.47 46.57 -13.31
CA VAL A 578 8.38 45.40 -12.42
C VAL A 578 7.98 45.81 -11.00
N ARG A 579 8.45 46.96 -10.50
CA ARG A 579 7.99 47.50 -9.21
C ARG A 579 6.50 47.85 -9.23
N SER A 580 6.01 48.44 -10.32
CA SER A 580 4.59 48.75 -10.47
C SER A 580 3.74 47.48 -10.47
N GLN A 581 4.16 46.43 -11.17
CA GLN A 581 3.45 45.13 -11.20
C GLN A 581 3.48 44.41 -9.85
N VAL A 582 4.58 44.52 -9.09
CA VAL A 582 4.63 44.01 -7.71
C VAL A 582 3.68 44.79 -6.82
N ALA A 583 3.63 46.13 -6.93
CA ALA A 583 2.70 46.94 -6.15
C ALA A 583 1.23 46.60 -6.45
N GLU A 584 0.87 46.37 -7.71
CA GLU A 584 -0.47 45.97 -8.12
C GLU A 584 -0.86 44.58 -7.56
N VAL A 585 0.06 43.62 -7.54
CA VAL A 585 -0.18 42.31 -6.91
C VAL A 585 -0.27 42.44 -5.38
N ASP A 586 0.50 43.32 -4.76
CA ASP A 586 0.43 43.57 -3.31
C ASP A 586 -0.93 44.20 -2.93
N GLU A 587 -1.47 45.11 -3.75
CA GLU A 587 -2.81 45.69 -3.59
C GLU A 587 -3.91 44.64 -3.77
N GLN A 588 -3.82 43.78 -4.78
CA GLN A 588 -4.76 42.67 -4.98
C GLN A 588 -4.74 41.67 -3.80
N LEU A 589 -3.56 41.44 -3.22
CA LEU A 589 -3.44 40.60 -2.03
C LEU A 589 -4.13 41.22 -0.81
N SER A 590 -3.99 42.53 -0.63
CA SER A 590 -4.64 43.29 0.45
C SER A 590 -6.16 43.24 0.32
N LEU A 591 -6.69 43.45 -0.88
CA LEU A 591 -8.14 43.35 -1.15
C LEU A 591 -8.68 41.94 -0.91
N LEU A 592 -7.93 40.89 -1.29
CA LEU A 592 -8.28 39.50 -1.00
C LEU A 592 -8.28 39.20 0.51
N GLN A 593 -7.36 39.81 1.26
CA GLN A 593 -7.31 39.67 2.72
C GLN A 593 -8.48 40.39 3.40
N GLU A 594 -8.85 41.59 2.94
CA GLU A 594 -10.04 42.30 3.42
C GLU A 594 -11.34 41.53 3.12
N GLN A 595 -11.46 40.95 1.93
CA GLN A 595 -12.60 40.09 1.56
C GLN A 595 -12.71 38.86 2.46
N LEU A 596 -11.59 38.26 2.85
CA LEU A 596 -11.57 37.17 3.81
C LEU A 596 -11.98 37.65 5.21
N PHE A 597 -11.51 38.81 5.66
CA PHE A 597 -11.84 39.38 6.97
C PHE A 597 -13.34 39.70 7.08
N GLN A 598 -13.91 40.32 6.04
CA GLN A 598 -15.34 40.61 5.96
C GLN A 598 -16.20 39.34 5.88
N SER A 599 -15.69 38.27 5.24
CA SER A 599 -16.37 36.97 5.22
C SER A 599 -16.33 36.25 6.57
N SER A 600 -15.36 36.55 7.44
CA SER A 600 -15.25 35.99 8.79
C SER A 600 -16.03 36.76 9.86
N ASP A 601 -16.23 38.07 9.72
CA ASP A 601 -16.97 38.91 10.70
C ASP A 601 -18.50 38.74 10.63
N ASN A 602 -19.03 38.23 9.51
CA ASN A 602 -20.44 37.82 9.42
C ASN A 602 -20.78 36.55 10.23
N ASN A 603 -19.82 35.98 10.99
CA ASN A 603 -20.06 34.88 11.94
C ASN A 603 -20.47 35.36 13.35
N LYS A 604 -20.78 36.65 13.53
CA LYS A 604 -21.20 37.23 14.83
C LYS A 604 -22.39 38.18 14.71
N VAL A 605 -23.43 37.84 13.94
CA VAL A 605 -24.77 38.38 14.15
C VAL A 605 -25.79 37.30 13.78
N ASP A 606 -26.19 36.51 14.76
CA ASP A 606 -27.45 35.76 14.72
C ASP A 606 -28.09 35.89 16.09
N ASP A 607 -28.67 37.06 16.33
CA ASP A 607 -29.80 37.16 17.25
C ASP A 607 -30.75 38.24 16.71
N LYS A 608 -31.96 37.80 16.32
CA LYS A 608 -33.11 38.55 15.78
C LYS A 608 -33.01 39.02 14.32
N LEU A 609 -33.72 38.32 13.45
CA LEU A 609 -34.93 38.82 12.77
C LEU A 609 -35.38 37.79 11.72
N SER A 610 -36.49 37.14 12.04
CA SER A 610 -37.41 36.58 11.06
C SER A 610 -38.12 37.71 10.33
N GLU A 611 -38.39 37.48 9.06
CA GLU A 611 -39.21 38.27 8.12
C GLU A 611 -38.47 39.31 7.28
N GLU A 612 -38.78 39.27 5.98
CA GLU A 612 -38.43 40.21 4.91
C GLU A 612 -37.01 40.15 4.32
N ASN A 613 -36.83 39.32 3.28
CA ASN A 613 -36.91 39.84 1.89
C ASN A 613 -36.48 38.79 0.86
N SER A 614 -37.48 38.33 0.11
CA SER A 614 -37.38 37.97 -1.29
C SER A 614 -36.86 39.13 -2.13
N GLN A 615 -36.06 38.82 -3.16
CA GLN A 615 -35.48 39.71 -4.20
C GLN A 615 -34.03 40.18 -3.95
N GLU A 616 -33.04 39.31 -4.21
CA GLU A 616 -31.73 39.76 -4.72
C GLU A 616 -30.90 38.66 -5.43
N SER A 617 -31.56 37.72 -6.11
CA SER A 617 -30.88 36.67 -6.89
C SER A 617 -30.91 36.97 -8.40
N GLU A 618 -30.57 38.19 -8.81
CA GLU A 618 -30.47 38.57 -10.23
C GLU A 618 -29.49 39.75 -10.41
N LYS A 619 -28.21 39.62 -10.03
CA LYS A 619 -27.17 40.62 -10.38
C LYS A 619 -25.72 40.16 -10.19
N LEU A 620 -25.35 38.94 -10.55
CA LEU A 620 -23.92 38.58 -10.63
C LEU A 620 -23.60 37.50 -11.68
N THR A 621 -24.11 37.70 -12.89
CA THR A 621 -23.60 37.04 -14.10
C THR A 621 -23.43 38.10 -15.18
N LYS A 622 -22.22 38.67 -15.30
CA LYS A 622 -21.64 39.27 -16.51
C LYS A 622 -20.32 40.00 -16.18
N VAL A 623 -19.20 39.30 -16.30
CA VAL A 623 -17.92 39.91 -16.73
C VAL A 623 -17.20 38.89 -17.63
N PRO A 624 -16.90 39.21 -18.90
CA PRO A 624 -16.21 38.29 -19.81
C PRO A 624 -14.69 38.28 -19.53
N PRO A 625 -13.98 37.17 -19.80
CA PRO A 625 -12.53 37.13 -19.61
C PRO A 625 -11.82 37.95 -20.70
N LYS A 626 -11.08 38.98 -20.27
CA LYS A 626 -10.10 39.67 -21.12
C LYS A 626 -8.90 38.74 -21.34
N VAL A 627 -8.70 38.33 -22.59
CA VAL A 627 -7.51 37.66 -23.09
C VAL A 627 -6.33 38.63 -22.98
N LEU A 628 -5.34 38.33 -22.13
CA LEU A 628 -4.06 39.02 -22.12
C LEU A 628 -3.06 38.18 -22.93
N LYS A 629 -2.58 38.76 -24.04
CA LYS A 629 -1.55 38.19 -24.90
C LYS A 629 -0.23 38.11 -24.13
N GLU A 630 0.28 36.90 -23.95
CA GLU A 630 1.68 36.64 -23.63
C GLU A 630 2.49 36.72 -24.94
N SER A 631 2.98 37.89 -25.33
CA SER A 631 3.84 37.96 -26.54
C SER A 631 4.86 39.10 -26.61
N GLU A 632 5.18 39.82 -25.53
CA GLU A 632 6.11 40.98 -25.64
C GLU A 632 7.34 40.95 -24.72
N THR A 633 7.45 40.00 -23.78
CA THR A 633 8.59 39.94 -22.83
C THR A 633 9.70 38.97 -23.23
N THR A 634 9.44 38.03 -24.14
CA THR A 634 10.47 37.10 -24.66
C THR A 634 11.28 37.72 -25.80
N GLU A 635 10.67 38.52 -26.67
CA GLU A 635 11.35 39.17 -27.81
C GLU A 635 12.41 40.22 -27.43
N THR A 636 12.36 40.75 -26.20
CA THR A 636 13.32 41.75 -25.71
C THR A 636 14.52 41.13 -24.99
N MET A 637 14.41 39.91 -24.46
CA MET A 637 15.55 39.20 -23.87
C MET A 637 16.43 38.53 -24.94
N ASP A 638 15.84 37.96 -25.99
CA ASP A 638 16.61 37.32 -27.07
C ASP A 638 17.46 38.34 -27.86
N LYS A 639 17.01 39.60 -27.98
CA LYS A 639 17.79 40.68 -28.61
C LYS A 639 18.98 41.18 -27.79
N LEU A 640 19.04 40.88 -26.49
CA LEU A 640 20.15 41.28 -25.60
C LEU A 640 21.26 40.23 -25.58
N ASP A 641 20.94 38.95 -25.76
CA ASP A 641 21.94 37.87 -25.86
C ASP A 641 22.66 37.88 -27.22
N ASP A 642 21.97 38.21 -28.32
CA ASP A 642 22.58 38.38 -29.65
C ASP A 642 23.55 39.59 -29.74
N MET A 643 23.44 40.56 -28.82
CA MET A 643 24.37 41.70 -28.73
C MET A 643 25.60 41.46 -27.85
N GLN A 644 25.67 40.31 -27.16
CA GLN A 644 26.88 39.92 -26.41
C GLN A 644 27.87 39.08 -27.24
N LEU A 645 27.47 38.64 -28.45
CA LEU A 645 28.29 37.83 -29.35
C LEU A 645 28.84 38.58 -30.59
N SER A 646 28.76 39.92 -30.63
CA SER A 646 29.38 40.76 -31.68
C SER A 646 30.36 41.80 -31.15
#